data_AF-J0DAF2-F1
#
_entry.id   AF-J0DAF2-F1
#
_cell.length_a   1.000
_cell.length_b   1.000
_cell.length_c   1.000
_cell.angle_alpha   90.00
_cell.angle_beta   90.00
_cell.angle_gamma   90.00
#
_symmetry.space_group_name_H-M   'P 1'
#
loop_
_entity.id
_entity.type
_entity.pdbx_description
1 polymer ?
#
loop_
_entity_poly.entity_id
_entity_poly.type
_entity_poly.pdbx_seq_one_letter_code
_entity_poly.pdbx_strand_id
1 'polypeptide(L)'
;MAKKKQETRNNEIFVAQKLAEEELNANEINEPLEMLDFKSFDNNKELLDYQQQALINAFRMLVAYFRDFKENKKEFYAFYQKHYSFAHCDFAKKKLNHLLKSHFKVENHCVRFENFINRLAFYMATGSGKTIVIIKLVELLSVAMGMGLIPKKNIMFFSANEHLIKQFEKEIEKYNRNKDYSKQIDFKNLKSVKNKDFYHSPKDFLMKKIALFYYRADLMSDEESKENLLNYKDCWDNGENYVILDEAHKGNKTESKRQAIFSLLSQRGFLFNFSATFTEESDLITAVYNLSVGEWVKLGYGKESVLLKKNNLNAFKELKDLNDREKEIALLKALLLLGMQKRYKVEGYFHDPLMLVFTHSANVENSDAEIFFKTLARVIENDDGSDFLKAKEDLLEELKNPEFLFSGNGDKDYKIKVFKESLKGMDFKGLKEAVFYASNGHIEVIINPKNNQEIAFKLNTSDKVFCLIRIGDITEWIHEKLKSVKVVSKNLSFKEESYFSQIDKSSINILVGSRAFDTGWDSTRPSVILFLNIGLDDDAKKLVKQSFGRGVRIESVKNQRQRLAYLDIDEAIKEKLKPHAAMLETLFVIPTNHASLEAILKFQKESENGGENRGSWREIKLEKTPIKHALFVPCYRKEQTNALKISPSASFKMSEKNFKDLKEYFNLMSEKHFILKHEVYDPKDYELLKEMIQKEHFKKVSTWHYKDLDYMISEIKGKLYPNQKVPKDEFNALDSEKIVHFKRIKVKASKKEALMKTIQEVKEYAPLDKERIKIAQGEIDPYDTDKHKQDRTFKVGDAELLKLKEHYYTPLIKAKNCDWLKHVVKVESEIDFLEELLKITETLQENYDFWAFSKIDEHLDNLFIPYIDNAAERRFFPDFIFWLQKGGTQIICFIDPKGSKNTDYEHKADAYQLFEDKVFNPKNDPNLKIKVVLKFYGDKDDVGERYRDLWIEKGKLEYFFLVLKD
;
A
#
# COMPACT_ATOMS: atom_id res chain seq x y z
N MET A 1 -11.86 28.08 41.95
CA MET A 1 -11.66 27.84 40.50
C MET A 1 -10.60 26.76 40.32
N ALA A 2 -11.01 25.50 40.25
CA ALA A 2 -10.09 24.37 40.09
C ALA A 2 -9.73 24.22 38.61
N LYS A 3 -8.44 24.37 38.28
CA LYS A 3 -7.88 23.98 36.97
C LYS A 3 -8.05 22.46 36.82
N LYS A 4 -9.00 22.03 35.98
CA LYS A 4 -9.04 20.64 35.49
C LYS A 4 -7.73 20.38 34.73
N LYS A 5 -6.87 19.52 35.29
CA LYS A 5 -5.81 18.84 34.55
C LYS A 5 -6.46 18.19 33.33
N GLN A 6 -6.15 18.68 32.13
CA GLN A 6 -6.47 18.00 30.90
C GLN A 6 -5.53 16.80 30.83
N GLU A 7 -6.04 15.61 31.15
CA GLU A 7 -5.34 14.36 30.87
C GLU A 7 -5.03 14.33 29.37
N THR A 8 -3.76 14.23 29.02
CA THR A 8 -3.29 13.97 27.66
C THR A 8 -3.73 12.55 27.28
N ARG A 9 -4.97 12.40 26.81
CA ARG A 9 -5.43 11.16 26.16
C ARG A 9 -4.71 11.04 24.81
N ASN A 10 -3.94 9.97 24.64
CA ASN A 10 -3.35 9.61 23.36
C ASN A 10 -4.48 9.15 22.42
N ASN A 11 -5.03 10.08 21.63
CA ASN A 11 -6.05 9.77 20.63
C ASN A 11 -5.42 8.99 19.47
N GLU A 12 -6.07 7.90 19.07
CA GLU A 12 -5.68 7.13 17.91
C GLU A 12 -6.13 7.79 16.60
N ILE A 13 -5.35 7.56 15.56
CA ILE A 13 -5.62 7.92 14.16
C ILE A 13 -5.66 6.63 13.32
N PHE A 14 -6.18 6.71 12.09
CA PHE A 14 -6.38 5.58 11.18
C PHE A 14 -7.26 4.48 11.80
N VAL A 15 -8.29 4.90 12.53
CA VAL A 15 -9.18 3.99 13.27
C VAL A 15 -9.95 3.07 12.31
N ALA A 16 -10.46 3.61 11.21
CA ALA A 16 -11.17 2.80 10.21
C ALA A 16 -10.30 1.72 9.59
N GLN A 17 -9.02 2.01 9.30
CA GLN A 17 -8.06 1.01 8.83
C GLN A 17 -7.90 -0.13 9.85
N LYS A 18 -7.70 0.19 11.13
CA LYS A 18 -7.57 -0.83 12.20
C LYS A 18 -8.83 -1.66 12.36
N LEU A 19 -10.01 -1.04 12.33
CA LEU A 19 -11.28 -1.78 12.37
C LEU A 19 -11.39 -2.75 11.18
N ALA A 20 -11.04 -2.31 9.97
CA ALA A 20 -11.10 -3.13 8.77
C ALA A 20 -10.09 -4.30 8.77
N GLU A 21 -8.90 -4.09 9.30
CA GLU A 21 -7.81 -5.07 9.29
C GLU A 21 -7.84 -6.02 10.49
N GLU A 22 -8.24 -5.53 11.66
CA GLU A 22 -8.13 -6.25 12.93
C GLU A 22 -9.49 -6.75 13.48
N GLU A 23 -10.60 -6.06 13.20
CA GLU A 23 -11.91 -6.39 13.81
C GLU A 23 -12.92 -6.96 12.80
N LEU A 24 -12.90 -6.48 11.55
CA LEU A 24 -13.81 -6.90 10.48
C LEU A 24 -13.17 -7.89 9.50
N ASN A 25 -11.93 -8.32 9.77
CA ASN A 25 -11.24 -9.34 8.99
C ASN A 25 -11.69 -10.75 9.43
N ALA A 26 -12.99 -11.03 9.32
CA ALA A 26 -13.62 -12.30 9.66
C ALA A 26 -14.21 -12.96 8.42
N ASN A 27 -14.32 -14.30 8.41
CA ASN A 27 -14.86 -15.07 7.28
C ASN A 27 -16.24 -14.58 6.85
N GLU A 28 -17.14 -14.27 7.81
CA GLU A 28 -18.49 -13.77 7.52
C GLU A 28 -18.51 -12.47 6.68
N ILE A 29 -17.53 -11.59 6.85
CA ILE A 29 -17.41 -10.34 6.09
C ILE A 29 -16.62 -10.57 4.80
N ASN A 30 -15.60 -11.43 4.83
CA ASN A 30 -14.72 -11.67 3.69
C ASN A 30 -15.39 -12.55 2.63
N GLU A 31 -16.19 -13.55 2.99
CA GLU A 31 -16.83 -14.50 2.07
C GLU A 31 -17.60 -13.82 0.92
N PRO A 32 -18.49 -12.84 1.18
CA PRO A 32 -19.18 -12.14 0.10
C PRO A 32 -18.24 -11.27 -0.75
N LEU A 33 -17.13 -10.80 -0.18
CA LEU A 33 -16.14 -9.98 -0.88
C LEU A 33 -15.27 -10.80 -1.83
N GLU A 34 -15.16 -12.11 -1.64
CA GLU A 34 -14.42 -12.99 -2.57
C GLU A 34 -15.03 -13.06 -3.96
N MET A 35 -16.31 -12.69 -4.08
CA MET A 35 -17.01 -12.58 -5.35
C MET A 35 -16.66 -11.29 -6.10
N LEU A 36 -15.95 -10.36 -5.45
CA LEU A 36 -15.50 -9.12 -6.06
C LEU A 36 -14.05 -9.28 -6.54
N ASP A 37 -13.83 -9.02 -7.83
CA ASP A 37 -12.50 -8.99 -8.39
C ASP A 37 -11.80 -7.67 -8.05
N PHE A 38 -10.97 -7.67 -7.02
CA PHE A 38 -10.14 -6.52 -6.62
C PHE A 38 -8.87 -6.35 -7.46
N LYS A 39 -8.47 -7.37 -8.25
CA LYS A 39 -7.14 -7.42 -8.87
C LYS A 39 -7.14 -6.92 -10.31
N SER A 40 -8.08 -7.38 -11.15
CA SER A 40 -8.04 -7.01 -12.58
C SER A 40 -8.41 -5.53 -12.77
N PHE A 41 -7.74 -4.84 -13.69
CA PHE A 41 -8.10 -3.47 -14.06
C PHE A 41 -8.41 -3.35 -15.54
N ASP A 42 -7.50 -3.81 -16.40
CA ASP A 42 -7.72 -3.97 -17.84
C ASP A 42 -6.82 -5.13 -18.33
N ASN A 43 -6.93 -5.54 -19.59
CA ASN A 43 -6.16 -6.66 -20.15
C ASN A 43 -4.62 -6.52 -19.99
N ASN A 44 -4.11 -5.32 -19.72
CA ASN A 44 -2.69 -5.03 -19.61
C ASN A 44 -2.27 -4.55 -18.20
N LYS A 45 -3.21 -4.41 -17.26
CA LYS A 45 -2.96 -3.83 -15.94
C LYS A 45 -3.71 -4.57 -14.83
N GLU A 46 -2.98 -4.85 -13.76
CA GLU A 46 -3.53 -5.30 -12.48
C GLU A 46 -3.29 -4.23 -11.41
N LEU A 47 -4.16 -4.20 -10.40
CA LEU A 47 -3.94 -3.37 -9.21
C LEU A 47 -2.74 -3.89 -8.41
N LEU A 48 -1.94 -2.97 -7.88
CA LEU A 48 -0.87 -3.30 -6.94
C LEU A 48 -1.45 -3.75 -5.59
N ASP A 49 -0.70 -4.54 -4.83
CA ASP A 49 -1.17 -5.14 -3.57
C ASP A 49 -1.75 -4.10 -2.59
N TYR A 50 -1.12 -2.93 -2.48
CA TYR A 50 -1.61 -1.85 -1.61
C TYR A 50 -2.92 -1.23 -2.12
N GLN A 51 -3.14 -1.21 -3.44
CA GLN A 51 -4.37 -0.70 -4.06
C GLN A 51 -5.53 -1.67 -3.79
N GLN A 52 -5.26 -2.97 -3.92
CA GLN A 52 -6.20 -4.02 -3.57
C GLN A 52 -6.56 -3.95 -2.08
N GLN A 53 -5.56 -3.85 -1.20
CA GLN A 53 -5.79 -3.78 0.25
C GLN A 53 -6.62 -2.55 0.65
N ALA A 54 -6.38 -1.39 0.03
CA ALA A 54 -7.18 -0.18 0.30
C ALA A 54 -8.66 -0.38 -0.05
N LEU A 55 -8.96 -1.04 -1.18
CA LEU A 55 -10.32 -1.35 -1.60
C LEU A 55 -10.96 -2.45 -0.74
N ILE A 56 -10.22 -3.50 -0.38
CA ILE A 56 -10.69 -4.56 0.53
C ILE A 56 -11.09 -3.96 1.87
N ASN A 57 -10.22 -3.12 2.47
CA ASN A 57 -10.52 -2.43 3.73
C ASN A 57 -11.78 -1.56 3.60
N ALA A 58 -11.92 -0.83 2.49
CA ALA A 58 -13.10 -0.01 2.25
C ALA A 58 -14.38 -0.85 2.16
N PHE A 59 -14.34 -1.99 1.46
CA PHE A 59 -15.49 -2.87 1.30
C PHE A 59 -15.86 -3.62 2.57
N ARG A 60 -14.90 -3.98 3.44
CA ARG A 60 -15.20 -4.50 4.78
C ARG A 60 -16.02 -3.51 5.60
N MET A 61 -15.58 -2.25 5.63
CA MET A 61 -16.29 -1.18 6.34
C MET A 61 -17.67 -0.90 5.72
N LEU A 62 -17.74 -0.87 4.39
CA LEU A 62 -18.96 -0.58 3.64
C LEU A 62 -20.02 -1.68 3.83
N VAL A 63 -19.64 -2.95 3.69
CA VAL A 63 -20.53 -4.10 3.88
C VAL A 63 -20.98 -4.17 5.34
N ALA A 64 -20.08 -4.01 6.31
CA ALA A 64 -20.46 -3.99 7.72
C ALA A 64 -21.49 -2.87 8.00
N TYR A 65 -21.28 -1.66 7.47
CA TYR A 65 -22.21 -0.54 7.65
C TYR A 65 -23.63 -0.84 7.14
N PHE A 66 -23.75 -1.40 5.93
CA PHE A 66 -25.05 -1.68 5.32
C PHE A 66 -25.71 -2.96 5.84
N ARG A 67 -24.94 -4.03 6.04
CA ARG A 67 -25.44 -5.35 6.42
C ARG A 67 -25.62 -5.50 7.93
N ASP A 68 -24.56 -5.22 8.69
CA ASP A 68 -24.50 -5.54 10.12
C ASP A 68 -25.13 -4.42 10.95
N PHE A 69 -24.81 -3.16 10.62
CA PHE A 69 -25.34 -1.99 11.31
C PHE A 69 -26.61 -1.43 10.67
N LYS A 70 -27.09 -1.98 9.55
CA LYS A 70 -28.34 -1.60 8.88
C LYS A 70 -28.48 -0.08 8.68
N GLU A 71 -27.40 0.57 8.24
CA GLU A 71 -27.30 2.02 8.01
C GLU A 71 -27.38 2.89 9.30
N ASN A 72 -27.38 2.28 10.49
CA ASN A 72 -27.45 2.97 11.76
C ASN A 72 -26.10 3.62 12.12
N LYS A 73 -26.00 4.93 11.85
CA LYS A 73 -24.80 5.72 12.12
C LYS A 73 -24.40 5.75 13.60
N LYS A 74 -25.37 5.68 14.51
CA LYS A 74 -25.12 5.71 15.96
C LYS A 74 -24.42 4.44 16.44
N GLU A 75 -24.91 3.29 15.99
CA GLU A 75 -24.29 2.00 16.29
C GLU A 75 -22.93 1.87 15.62
N PHE A 76 -22.79 2.32 14.37
CA PHE A 76 -21.51 2.32 13.69
C PHE A 76 -20.48 3.23 14.36
N TYR A 77 -20.88 4.42 14.83
CA TYR A 77 -20.01 5.30 15.59
C TYR A 77 -19.65 4.71 16.97
N ALA A 78 -20.60 4.07 17.65
CA ALA A 78 -20.35 3.37 18.91
C ALA A 78 -19.36 2.20 18.73
N PHE A 79 -19.41 1.49 17.59
CA PHE A 79 -18.42 0.47 17.24
C PHE A 79 -17.00 1.04 17.16
N TYR A 80 -16.82 2.19 16.50
CA TYR A 80 -15.52 2.88 16.50
C TYR A 80 -15.04 3.18 17.93
N GLN A 81 -15.92 3.77 18.76
CA GLN A 81 -15.57 4.20 20.13
C GLN A 81 -15.33 3.03 21.09
N LYS A 82 -15.95 1.87 20.84
CA LYS A 82 -15.79 0.66 21.64
C LYS A 82 -14.38 0.09 21.51
N HIS A 83 -13.83 0.09 20.30
CA HIS A 83 -12.53 -0.54 20.02
C HIS A 83 -11.35 0.44 20.15
N TYR A 84 -11.55 1.72 19.81
CA TYR A 84 -10.46 2.69 19.77
C TYR A 84 -10.88 4.05 20.34
N SER A 85 -9.97 4.69 21.10
CA SER A 85 -10.16 6.07 21.59
C SER A 85 -9.59 7.04 20.57
N PHE A 86 -10.37 8.04 20.15
CA PHE A 86 -9.96 9.04 19.16
C PHE A 86 -10.55 10.42 19.46
N ALA A 87 -10.06 11.42 18.73
CA ALA A 87 -10.44 12.82 18.93
C ALA A 87 -11.93 13.06 18.69
N HIS A 88 -12.52 14.01 19.43
CA HIS A 88 -13.92 14.39 19.23
C HIS A 88 -14.02 15.33 18.03
N CYS A 89 -14.50 14.83 16.90
CA CYS A 89 -14.59 15.58 15.64
C CYS A 89 -15.92 16.30 15.43
N ASP A 90 -16.61 16.67 16.51
CA ASP A 90 -17.92 17.32 16.40
C ASP A 90 -17.80 18.72 15.78
N PHE A 91 -18.75 19.10 14.93
CA PHE A 91 -18.73 20.38 14.20
C PHE A 91 -19.26 21.51 15.10
N ALA A 92 -18.37 22.40 15.59
CA ALA A 92 -18.72 23.47 16.54
C ALA A 92 -18.51 24.91 16.00
N LYS A 93 -19.21 25.88 16.61
CA LYS A 93 -19.07 27.37 16.55
C LYS A 93 -18.63 27.99 15.20
N LYS A 94 -17.36 27.86 14.78
CA LYS A 94 -16.80 28.46 13.55
C LYS A 94 -17.00 27.62 12.28
N LYS A 95 -17.18 26.29 12.40
CA LYS A 95 -17.38 25.36 11.26
C LYS A 95 -18.86 25.09 10.94
N LEU A 96 -19.78 25.53 11.81
CA LEU A 96 -21.19 25.22 11.70
C LEU A 96 -21.89 26.10 10.67
N ASN A 97 -21.89 25.64 9.42
CA ASN A 97 -22.61 26.28 8.32
C ASN A 97 -24.13 26.23 8.53
N HIS A 98 -24.88 27.23 8.03
CA HIS A 98 -26.34 27.29 8.10
C HIS A 98 -27.02 26.06 7.47
N LEU A 99 -26.44 25.48 6.41
CA LEU A 99 -26.89 24.22 5.81
C LEU A 99 -26.91 23.05 6.79
N LEU A 100 -25.93 22.94 7.69
CA LEU A 100 -25.92 21.87 8.68
C LEU A 100 -26.98 22.09 9.76
N LYS A 101 -27.28 23.36 10.09
CA LYS A 101 -28.32 23.71 11.07
C LYS A 101 -29.73 23.37 10.59
N SER A 102 -29.98 23.43 9.28
CA SER A 102 -31.31 23.12 8.72
C SER A 102 -31.58 21.62 8.61
N HIS A 103 -30.55 20.78 8.56
CA HIS A 103 -30.68 19.33 8.31
C HIS A 103 -30.33 18.43 9.51
N PHE A 104 -29.62 18.94 10.53
CA PHE A 104 -29.20 18.14 11.69
C PHE A 104 -29.59 18.80 13.01
N LYS A 105 -29.82 17.98 14.05
CA LYS A 105 -30.08 18.45 15.41
C LYS A 105 -28.80 19.11 15.97
N VAL A 106 -28.92 20.38 16.36
CA VAL A 106 -27.83 21.16 16.96
C VAL A 106 -27.98 21.12 18.48
N GLU A 107 -27.02 20.52 19.16
CA GLU A 107 -26.96 20.46 20.64
C GLU A 107 -25.74 21.26 21.09
N ASN A 108 -25.89 22.19 22.04
CA ASN A 108 -24.80 23.05 22.54
C ASN A 108 -23.99 23.78 21.45
N HIS A 109 -24.67 24.27 20.39
CA HIS A 109 -24.05 24.90 19.21
C HIS A 109 -23.08 23.97 18.45
N CYS A 110 -23.37 22.67 18.46
CA CYS A 110 -22.55 21.64 17.85
C CYS A 110 -23.39 20.57 17.13
N VAL A 111 -22.88 20.03 16.02
CA VAL A 111 -23.44 18.84 15.36
C VAL A 111 -22.47 17.69 15.55
N ARG A 112 -22.95 16.59 16.12
CA ARG A 112 -22.12 15.42 16.47
C ARG A 112 -21.57 14.73 15.22
N PHE A 113 -20.31 14.31 15.28
CA PHE A 113 -19.61 13.61 14.19
C PHE A 113 -20.27 12.28 13.82
N GLU A 114 -21.01 11.67 14.75
CA GLU A 114 -21.89 10.52 14.53
C GLU A 114 -22.74 10.65 13.27
N ASN A 115 -23.27 11.84 12.96
CA ASN A 115 -24.10 12.06 11.77
C ASN A 115 -23.34 11.92 10.44
N PHE A 116 -22.02 11.95 10.50
CA PHE A 116 -21.10 12.05 9.38
C PHE A 116 -20.15 10.85 9.26
N ILE A 117 -20.29 9.83 10.11
CA ILE A 117 -19.38 8.69 10.21
C ILE A 117 -19.41 7.75 8.97
N ASN A 118 -20.44 7.85 8.12
CA ASN A 118 -20.57 7.08 6.87
C ASN A 118 -19.66 7.63 5.75
N ARG A 119 -18.37 7.77 6.09
CA ARG A 119 -17.32 8.25 5.20
C ARG A 119 -16.07 7.41 5.38
N LEU A 120 -15.28 7.27 4.31
CA LEU A 120 -13.98 6.64 4.35
C LEU A 120 -12.97 7.49 3.58
N ALA A 121 -11.80 7.66 4.17
CA ALA A 121 -10.72 8.42 3.57
C ALA A 121 -9.61 7.49 3.03
N PHE A 122 -9.11 7.79 1.83
CA PHE A 122 -8.00 7.11 1.19
C PHE A 122 -6.79 8.05 1.23
N TYR A 123 -5.95 7.88 2.24
CA TYR A 123 -4.76 8.71 2.39
C TYR A 123 -3.67 8.16 1.47
N MET A 124 -3.58 8.71 0.27
CA MET A 124 -2.76 8.16 -0.80
C MET A 124 -1.83 9.21 -1.41
N ALA A 125 -0.53 8.92 -1.37
CA ALA A 125 0.52 9.77 -1.93
C ALA A 125 0.27 10.17 -3.39
N THR A 126 0.70 11.37 -3.78
CA THR A 126 0.58 11.84 -5.18
C THR A 126 1.41 10.98 -6.12
N GLY A 127 0.77 10.28 -7.05
CA GLY A 127 1.44 9.33 -7.96
C GLY A 127 1.29 7.86 -7.58
N SER A 128 0.73 7.54 -6.42
CA SER A 128 0.43 6.16 -5.99
C SER A 128 -0.69 5.46 -6.78
N GLY A 129 -1.27 6.12 -7.80
CA GLY A 129 -2.32 5.55 -8.64
C GLY A 129 -3.75 5.75 -8.11
N LYS A 130 -4.04 6.83 -7.38
CA LYS A 130 -5.40 7.19 -6.90
C LYS A 130 -6.49 7.06 -7.98
N THR A 131 -6.23 7.55 -9.19
CA THR A 131 -7.16 7.46 -10.32
C THR A 131 -7.58 6.02 -10.64
N ILE A 132 -6.62 5.08 -10.62
CA ILE A 132 -6.88 3.64 -10.86
C ILE A 132 -7.76 3.08 -9.75
N VAL A 133 -7.47 3.43 -8.49
CA VAL A 133 -8.26 3.01 -7.33
C VAL A 133 -9.68 3.54 -7.40
N ILE A 134 -9.87 4.81 -7.81
CA ILE A 134 -11.21 5.41 -7.95
C ILE A 134 -12.02 4.72 -9.06
N ILE A 135 -11.43 4.50 -10.24
CA ILE A 135 -12.12 3.79 -11.34
C ILE A 135 -12.52 2.38 -10.90
N LYS A 136 -11.61 1.67 -10.22
CA LYS A 136 -11.90 0.33 -9.69
C LYS A 136 -12.96 0.35 -8.59
N LEU A 137 -12.96 1.34 -7.72
CA LEU A 137 -14.02 1.54 -6.72
C LEU A 137 -15.39 1.69 -7.38
N VAL A 138 -15.51 2.45 -8.48
CA VAL A 138 -16.76 2.62 -9.24
C VAL A 138 -17.26 1.29 -9.81
N GLU A 139 -16.36 0.48 -10.39
CA GLU A 139 -16.68 -0.88 -10.86
C GLU A 139 -17.20 -1.74 -9.70
N LEU A 140 -16.44 -1.81 -8.60
CA LEU A 140 -16.77 -2.64 -7.45
C LEU A 140 -18.09 -2.23 -6.78
N LEU A 141 -18.37 -0.92 -6.68
CA LEU A 141 -19.66 -0.43 -6.17
C LEU A 141 -20.80 -0.91 -7.06
N SER A 142 -20.65 -0.83 -8.39
CA SER A 142 -21.66 -1.31 -9.33
C SER A 142 -21.93 -2.81 -9.19
N VAL A 143 -20.86 -3.61 -9.13
CA VAL A 143 -20.97 -5.07 -8.96
C VAL A 143 -21.62 -5.41 -7.62
N ALA A 144 -21.18 -4.81 -6.53
CA ALA A 144 -21.74 -5.03 -5.19
C ALA A 144 -23.23 -4.64 -5.10
N MET A 145 -23.64 -3.57 -5.80
CA MET A 145 -25.05 -3.19 -5.94
C MET A 145 -25.86 -4.21 -6.75
N GLY A 146 -25.29 -4.74 -7.82
CA GLY A 146 -25.90 -5.79 -8.65
C GLY A 146 -26.14 -7.08 -7.86
N MET A 147 -25.16 -7.46 -7.04
CA MET A 147 -25.24 -8.59 -6.12
C MET A 147 -26.19 -8.34 -4.94
N GLY A 148 -26.41 -7.08 -4.56
CA GLY A 148 -27.18 -6.69 -3.38
C GLY A 148 -26.40 -6.82 -2.08
N LEU A 149 -25.06 -6.77 -2.14
CA LEU A 149 -24.20 -6.63 -0.97
C LEU A 149 -24.35 -5.25 -0.32
N ILE A 150 -24.62 -4.25 -1.16
CA ILE A 150 -24.87 -2.86 -0.76
C ILE A 150 -26.13 -2.34 -1.48
N PRO A 151 -26.83 -1.33 -0.92
CA PRO A 151 -28.00 -0.74 -1.56
C PRO A 151 -27.67 -0.12 -2.93
N LYS A 152 -28.61 -0.22 -3.88
CA LYS A 152 -28.50 0.43 -5.18
C LYS A 152 -28.56 1.94 -5.01
N LYS A 153 -27.41 2.61 -5.19
CA LYS A 153 -27.28 4.06 -5.07
C LYS A 153 -26.58 4.71 -6.28
N ASN A 154 -26.79 6.01 -6.54
CA ASN A 154 -26.11 6.77 -7.60
C ASN A 154 -24.64 6.94 -7.23
N ILE A 155 -23.77 6.99 -8.24
CA ILE A 155 -22.35 7.26 -8.02
C ILE A 155 -22.01 8.65 -8.56
N MET A 156 -21.50 9.51 -7.68
CA MET A 156 -21.11 10.88 -8.01
C MET A 156 -19.61 11.07 -7.81
N PHE A 157 -18.95 11.78 -8.71
CA PHE A 157 -17.52 12.08 -8.70
C PHE A 157 -17.27 13.58 -8.75
N PHE A 158 -16.56 14.12 -7.77
CA PHE A 158 -16.20 15.53 -7.72
C PHE A 158 -14.69 15.70 -7.65
N SER A 159 -14.15 16.55 -8.52
CA SER A 159 -12.72 16.89 -8.57
C SER A 159 -12.50 18.40 -8.50
N ALA A 160 -11.28 18.81 -8.15
CA ALA A 160 -10.95 20.21 -7.86
C ALA A 160 -10.93 21.13 -9.10
N ASN A 161 -10.60 20.61 -10.29
CA ASN A 161 -10.49 21.42 -11.50
C ASN A 161 -10.76 20.62 -12.79
N GLU A 162 -11.00 21.36 -13.88
CA GLU A 162 -11.34 20.82 -15.20
C GLU A 162 -10.24 19.93 -15.80
N HIS A 163 -8.97 20.24 -15.55
CA HIS A 163 -7.85 19.47 -16.07
C HIS A 163 -7.84 18.06 -15.46
N LEU A 164 -8.06 17.93 -14.14
CA LEU A 164 -8.13 16.63 -13.46
C LEU A 164 -9.31 15.81 -13.97
N ILE A 165 -10.46 16.44 -14.21
CA ILE A 165 -11.63 15.78 -14.81
C ILE A 165 -11.31 15.23 -16.20
N LYS A 166 -10.71 16.03 -17.08
CA LYS A 166 -10.29 15.58 -18.42
C LYS A 166 -9.24 14.46 -18.38
N GLN A 167 -8.33 14.51 -17.41
CA GLN A 167 -7.37 13.42 -17.21
C GLN A 167 -8.06 12.14 -16.76
N PHE A 168 -9.04 12.26 -15.86
CA PHE A 168 -9.84 11.14 -15.38
C PHE A 168 -10.70 10.53 -16.51
N GLU A 169 -11.33 11.36 -17.33
CA GLU A 169 -12.10 10.95 -18.53
C GLU A 169 -11.24 10.13 -19.50
N LYS A 170 -10.01 10.58 -19.80
CA LYS A 170 -9.07 9.82 -20.64
C LYS A 170 -8.69 8.46 -20.07
N GLU A 171 -8.57 8.34 -18.74
CA GLU A 171 -8.30 7.04 -18.11
C GLU A 171 -9.54 6.13 -18.13
N ILE A 172 -10.76 6.68 -18.00
CA ILE A 172 -12.00 5.94 -18.21
C ILE A 172 -12.10 5.43 -19.66
N GLU A 173 -11.78 6.25 -20.66
CA GLU A 173 -11.78 5.81 -22.06
C GLU A 173 -10.85 4.62 -22.28
N LYS A 174 -9.64 4.65 -21.68
CA LYS A 174 -8.69 3.53 -21.76
C LYS A 174 -9.23 2.28 -21.07
N TYR A 175 -9.78 2.45 -19.87
CA TYR A 175 -10.40 1.37 -19.10
C TYR A 175 -11.55 0.72 -19.87
N ASN A 176 -12.45 1.53 -20.46
CA ASN A 176 -13.62 1.06 -21.19
C ASN A 176 -13.31 0.25 -22.46
N ARG A 177 -12.19 0.54 -23.15
CA ARG A 177 -11.85 -0.11 -24.43
C ARG A 177 -11.75 -1.63 -24.36
N ASN A 178 -11.35 -2.17 -23.21
CA ASN A 178 -11.07 -3.58 -23.01
C ASN A 178 -11.95 -4.19 -21.91
N LYS A 179 -13.12 -3.59 -21.63
CA LYS A 179 -14.02 -4.01 -20.55
C LYS A 179 -15.39 -4.40 -21.08
N ASP A 180 -15.97 -5.42 -20.44
CA ASP A 180 -17.35 -5.86 -20.63
C ASP A 180 -18.30 -4.65 -20.60
N TYR A 181 -19.29 -4.62 -21.48
CA TYR A 181 -20.18 -3.48 -21.64
C TYR A 181 -20.89 -3.08 -20.33
N SER A 182 -21.24 -4.05 -19.47
CA SER A 182 -21.83 -3.82 -18.15
C SER A 182 -20.88 -3.21 -17.12
N LYS A 183 -19.56 -3.37 -17.32
CA LYS A 183 -18.49 -2.81 -16.47
C LYS A 183 -17.91 -1.50 -17.01
N GLN A 184 -18.29 -1.11 -18.23
CA GLN A 184 -17.88 0.18 -18.80
C GLN A 184 -18.55 1.34 -18.05
N ILE A 185 -17.81 2.44 -17.88
CA ILE A 185 -18.27 3.63 -17.18
C ILE A 185 -18.76 4.67 -18.20
N ASP A 186 -19.98 5.15 -17.99
CA ASP A 186 -20.59 6.27 -18.72
C ASP A 186 -20.43 7.55 -17.89
N PHE A 187 -19.46 8.38 -18.26
CA PHE A 187 -19.02 9.55 -17.51
C PHE A 187 -19.84 10.79 -17.89
N LYS A 188 -20.81 11.16 -17.06
CA LYS A 188 -21.84 12.18 -17.38
C LYS A 188 -21.71 13.44 -16.55
N ASN A 189 -21.72 14.60 -17.21
CA ASN A 189 -21.70 15.89 -16.53
C ASN A 189 -23.05 16.16 -15.83
N LEU A 190 -23.04 16.36 -14.51
CA LEU A 190 -24.24 16.57 -13.70
C LEU A 190 -25.15 17.70 -14.22
N LYS A 191 -24.59 18.75 -14.84
CA LYS A 191 -25.38 19.87 -15.37
C LYS A 191 -26.22 19.51 -16.59
N SER A 192 -25.81 18.48 -17.33
CA SER A 192 -26.51 18.00 -18.54
C SER A 192 -27.60 16.97 -18.25
N VAL A 193 -27.71 16.54 -16.99
CA VAL A 193 -28.56 15.44 -16.53
C VAL A 193 -29.85 16.01 -15.93
N LYS A 194 -31.00 15.40 -16.24
CA LYS A 194 -32.30 15.75 -15.65
C LYS A 194 -32.64 14.77 -14.54
N ASN A 195 -33.54 15.13 -13.63
CA ASN A 195 -33.96 14.25 -12.53
C ASN A 195 -34.47 12.86 -12.97
N LYS A 196 -34.98 12.74 -14.21
CA LYS A 196 -35.43 11.47 -14.79
C LYS A 196 -34.28 10.48 -15.10
N ASP A 197 -33.05 10.97 -15.18
CA ASP A 197 -31.86 10.16 -15.47
C ASP A 197 -31.29 9.50 -14.20
N PHE A 198 -31.66 9.99 -13.00
CA PHE A 198 -31.38 9.34 -11.72
C PHE A 198 -32.44 8.25 -11.45
N TYR A 199 -32.01 7.00 -11.32
CA TYR A 199 -32.80 5.75 -11.07
C TYR A 199 -34.07 5.47 -11.90
N HIS A 200 -34.58 6.41 -12.69
CA HIS A 200 -35.80 6.30 -13.49
C HIS A 200 -35.52 6.12 -14.98
N SER A 201 -34.34 5.62 -15.32
CA SER A 201 -34.08 5.17 -16.69
C SER A 201 -34.96 3.92 -16.96
N PRO A 202 -35.77 3.91 -18.04
CA PRO A 202 -36.79 2.89 -18.29
C PRO A 202 -36.23 1.46 -18.22
N LYS A 203 -37.07 0.54 -17.75
CA LYS A 203 -36.78 -0.89 -17.47
C LYS A 203 -36.36 -1.70 -18.71
N ASP A 204 -36.34 -1.09 -19.90
CA ASP A 204 -36.35 -1.80 -21.19
C ASP A 204 -35.00 -1.84 -21.93
N PHE A 205 -33.85 -1.79 -21.24
CA PHE A 205 -32.57 -1.98 -21.92
C PHE A 205 -31.69 -3.03 -21.23
N LEU A 206 -31.42 -4.10 -21.98
CA LEU A 206 -30.90 -5.38 -21.51
C LEU A 206 -29.40 -5.40 -21.13
N MET A 207 -28.69 -4.29 -21.27
CA MET A 207 -27.36 -4.06 -20.68
C MET A 207 -27.14 -2.55 -20.59
N LYS A 208 -26.69 -2.03 -19.43
CA LYS A 208 -26.38 -0.61 -19.24
C LYS A 208 -24.96 -0.46 -18.70
N LYS A 209 -24.26 0.57 -19.16
CA LYS A 209 -22.98 1.03 -18.59
C LYS A 209 -23.20 1.55 -17.17
N ILE A 210 -22.14 1.57 -16.37
CA ILE A 210 -22.11 2.16 -15.03
C ILE A 210 -22.21 3.69 -15.19
N ALA A 211 -23.33 4.29 -14.79
CA ALA A 211 -23.46 5.74 -14.79
C ALA A 211 -22.61 6.36 -13.67
N LEU A 212 -21.65 7.21 -14.05
CA LEU A 212 -20.83 7.99 -13.13
C LEU A 212 -21.05 9.48 -13.38
N PHE A 213 -21.71 10.14 -12.45
CA PHE A 213 -22.06 11.55 -12.58
C PHE A 213 -20.97 12.44 -12.03
N TYR A 214 -20.46 13.39 -12.80
CA TYR A 214 -19.35 14.24 -12.38
C TYR A 214 -19.66 15.73 -12.40
N TYR A 215 -18.96 16.46 -11.54
CA TYR A 215 -18.89 17.92 -11.60
C TYR A 215 -17.63 18.45 -10.92
N ARG A 216 -17.36 19.74 -11.11
CA ARG A 216 -16.29 20.43 -10.38
C ARG A 216 -16.74 20.77 -8.97
N ALA A 217 -15.94 20.38 -7.98
CA ALA A 217 -16.23 20.59 -6.57
C ALA A 217 -16.35 22.08 -6.21
N ASP A 218 -15.55 22.93 -6.85
CA ASP A 218 -15.51 24.37 -6.56
C ASP A 218 -16.74 25.14 -7.07
N LEU A 219 -17.47 24.53 -8.01
CA LEU A 219 -18.67 25.09 -8.65
C LEU A 219 -19.99 24.64 -8.00
N MET A 220 -19.94 23.81 -6.96
CA MET A 220 -21.12 23.43 -6.18
C MET A 220 -21.52 24.55 -5.20
N SER A 221 -22.79 24.94 -5.22
CA SER A 221 -23.35 25.97 -4.34
C SER A 221 -24.70 25.58 -3.75
N ASP A 222 -25.17 26.39 -2.80
CA ASP A 222 -26.52 26.39 -2.23
C ASP A 222 -27.42 27.51 -2.78
N GLU A 223 -26.88 28.33 -3.69
CA GLU A 223 -27.55 29.43 -4.38
C GLU A 223 -28.13 28.98 -5.72
N GLU A 224 -28.97 29.79 -6.36
CA GLU A 224 -29.54 29.47 -7.68
C GLU A 224 -28.46 29.11 -8.71
N SER A 225 -28.74 28.07 -9.50
CA SER A 225 -27.86 27.61 -10.58
C SER A 225 -27.64 28.73 -11.60
N LYS A 226 -26.38 29.05 -11.87
CA LYS A 226 -25.94 30.06 -12.87
C LYS A 226 -25.14 29.38 -13.97
N GLU A 227 -24.55 30.15 -14.88
CA GLU A 227 -23.85 29.61 -16.06
C GLU A 227 -22.83 28.51 -15.71
N ASN A 228 -22.05 28.63 -14.63
CA ASN A 228 -21.11 27.59 -14.20
C ASN A 228 -21.37 27.05 -12.79
N LEU A 229 -22.23 27.69 -11.99
CA LEU A 229 -22.54 27.26 -10.62
C LEU A 229 -23.73 26.30 -10.63
N LEU A 230 -23.61 25.18 -9.93
CA LEU A 230 -24.66 24.17 -9.79
C LEU A 230 -25.19 24.15 -8.35
N ASN A 231 -26.50 24.35 -8.19
CA ASN A 231 -27.17 24.20 -6.91
C ASN A 231 -27.24 22.72 -6.54
N TYR A 232 -26.73 22.34 -5.36
CA TYR A 232 -26.78 20.95 -4.90
C TYR A 232 -28.22 20.40 -4.79
N LYS A 233 -29.23 21.27 -4.63
CA LYS A 233 -30.64 20.89 -4.59
C LYS A 233 -31.14 20.34 -5.93
N ASP A 234 -30.54 20.74 -7.04
CA ASP A 234 -30.92 20.27 -8.37
C ASP A 234 -30.50 18.80 -8.58
N CYS A 235 -29.48 18.34 -7.87
CA CYS A 235 -29.03 16.94 -7.85
C CYS A 235 -29.30 16.25 -6.50
N TRP A 236 -30.17 16.81 -5.66
CA TRP A 236 -30.49 16.26 -4.35
C TRP A 236 -31.49 15.11 -4.46
N ASP A 237 -31.03 13.91 -4.14
CA ASP A 237 -31.87 12.71 -4.11
C ASP A 237 -31.93 12.10 -2.70
N ASN A 238 -32.43 12.88 -1.73
CA ASN A 238 -32.51 12.50 -0.31
C ASN A 238 -31.19 12.02 0.33
N GLY A 239 -30.07 12.41 -0.29
CA GLY A 239 -28.74 12.00 0.12
C GLY A 239 -28.40 10.52 -0.14
N GLU A 240 -29.13 9.83 -1.02
CA GLU A 240 -28.93 8.41 -1.36
C GLU A 240 -27.85 8.22 -2.43
N ASN A 241 -26.67 8.84 -2.25
CA ASN A 241 -25.59 8.80 -3.22
C ASN A 241 -24.28 8.26 -2.63
N TYR A 242 -23.55 7.47 -3.41
CA TYR A 242 -22.13 7.20 -3.22
C TYR A 242 -21.34 8.38 -3.79
N VAL A 243 -20.76 9.20 -2.93
CA VAL A 243 -20.05 10.42 -3.31
C VAL A 243 -18.55 10.17 -3.24
N ILE A 244 -17.84 10.36 -4.35
CA ILE A 244 -16.39 10.24 -4.45
C ILE A 244 -15.79 11.63 -4.63
N LEU A 245 -14.83 11.98 -3.78
CA LEU A 245 -14.11 13.24 -3.81
C LEU A 245 -12.64 12.98 -4.15
N ASP A 246 -12.12 13.60 -5.22
CA ASP A 246 -10.70 13.57 -5.58
C ASP A 246 -10.09 14.97 -5.47
N GLU A 247 -9.25 15.17 -4.45
CA GLU A 247 -8.62 16.45 -4.13
C GLU A 247 -9.63 17.61 -3.93
N ALA A 248 -10.88 17.30 -3.58
CA ALA A 248 -11.98 18.26 -3.47
C ALA A 248 -11.91 19.18 -2.23
N HIS A 249 -10.90 18.99 -1.37
CA HIS A 249 -10.51 19.85 -0.24
C HIS A 249 -9.60 21.02 -0.65
N LYS A 250 -9.36 21.22 -1.95
CA LYS A 250 -8.54 22.35 -2.46
C LYS A 250 -9.37 23.64 -2.58
N GLY A 251 -9.28 24.53 -1.59
CA GLY A 251 -9.37 25.98 -1.81
C GLY A 251 -10.45 26.79 -1.05
N ASN A 252 -9.96 27.82 -0.35
CA ASN A 252 -10.62 29.02 0.19
C ASN A 252 -11.55 28.91 1.42
N LYS A 253 -11.73 30.08 2.09
CA LYS A 253 -12.55 30.34 3.29
C LYS A 253 -13.99 29.77 3.27
N THR A 254 -14.48 29.30 2.12
CA THR A 254 -15.80 28.68 1.89
C THR A 254 -15.81 27.14 1.97
N GLU A 255 -14.67 26.51 2.27
CA GLU A 255 -14.49 25.04 2.34
C GLU A 255 -15.51 24.34 3.26
N SER A 256 -15.86 24.95 4.39
CA SER A 256 -16.88 24.42 5.32
C SER A 256 -18.27 24.30 4.68
N LYS A 257 -18.59 25.16 3.70
CA LYS A 257 -19.87 25.07 2.98
C LYS A 257 -19.91 23.88 2.04
N ARG A 258 -18.83 23.65 1.28
CA ARG A 258 -18.75 22.54 0.32
C ARG A 258 -18.69 21.19 1.02
N GLN A 259 -17.93 21.09 2.11
CA GLN A 259 -17.93 19.89 2.96
C GLN A 259 -19.33 19.55 3.47
N ALA A 260 -20.12 20.56 3.85
CA ALA A 260 -21.52 20.36 4.24
C ALA A 260 -22.37 19.86 3.07
N ILE A 261 -22.23 20.44 1.86
CA ILE A 261 -22.94 19.98 0.65
C ILE A 261 -22.64 18.49 0.37
N PHE A 262 -21.38 18.08 0.35
CA PHE A 262 -21.04 16.67 0.05
C PHE A 262 -21.50 15.70 1.16
N SER A 263 -21.47 16.15 2.42
CA SER A 263 -22.00 15.37 3.54
C SER A 263 -23.52 15.22 3.46
N LEU A 264 -24.22 16.23 2.96
CA LEU A 264 -25.65 16.16 2.69
C LEU A 264 -25.89 15.20 1.50
N LEU A 265 -25.18 15.35 0.37
CA LEU A 265 -25.39 14.49 -0.81
C LEU A 265 -25.20 13.00 -0.54
N SER A 266 -24.41 12.66 0.49
CA SER A 266 -24.16 11.29 0.97
C SER A 266 -24.90 10.96 2.28
N GLN A 267 -25.90 11.74 2.69
CA GLN A 267 -26.54 11.61 4.00
C GLN A 267 -27.07 10.20 4.29
N ARG A 268 -27.68 9.56 3.31
CA ARG A 268 -28.17 8.17 3.35
C ARG A 268 -27.34 7.24 2.49
N GLY A 269 -26.30 7.73 1.84
CA GLY A 269 -25.37 6.95 1.05
C GLY A 269 -24.05 6.77 1.78
N PHE A 270 -22.96 7.05 1.08
CA PHE A 270 -21.63 6.88 1.63
C PHE A 270 -20.62 7.82 0.95
N LEU A 271 -19.68 8.38 1.70
CA LEU A 271 -18.68 9.33 1.20
C LEU A 271 -17.28 8.69 1.11
N PHE A 272 -16.62 8.81 -0.03
CA PHE A 272 -15.25 8.35 -0.25
C PHE A 272 -14.36 9.55 -0.57
N ASN A 273 -13.39 9.83 0.28
CA ASN A 273 -12.51 11.00 0.17
C ASN A 273 -11.09 10.59 -0.19
N PHE A 274 -10.54 11.08 -1.30
CA PHE A 274 -9.19 10.76 -1.76
C PHE A 274 -8.29 12.00 -1.68
N SER A 275 -7.17 11.88 -0.96
CA SER A 275 -6.23 12.99 -0.80
C SER A 275 -4.82 12.50 -0.48
N ALA A 276 -3.82 13.27 -0.93
CA ALA A 276 -2.44 13.13 -0.48
C ALA A 276 -2.08 14.01 0.72
N THR A 277 -3.00 14.85 1.22
CA THR A 277 -2.70 15.88 2.22
C THR A 277 -3.83 16.06 3.23
N PHE A 278 -4.33 14.98 3.83
CA PHE A 278 -5.29 15.10 4.91
C PHE A 278 -4.71 15.85 6.10
N THR A 279 -5.49 16.79 6.62
CA THR A 279 -5.16 17.58 7.82
C THR A 279 -6.32 17.59 8.82
N GLU A 280 -7.52 17.19 8.41
CA GLU A 280 -8.67 17.12 9.31
C GLU A 280 -8.68 15.80 10.08
N GLU A 281 -8.85 15.87 11.40
CA GLU A 281 -8.90 14.69 12.27
C GLU A 281 -9.98 13.68 11.84
N SER A 282 -11.13 14.17 11.37
CA SER A 282 -12.22 13.32 10.87
C SER A 282 -11.79 12.45 9.69
N ASP A 283 -11.01 13.00 8.76
CA ASP A 283 -10.49 12.22 7.62
C ASP A 283 -9.42 11.23 8.09
N LEU A 284 -8.56 11.62 9.04
CA LEU A 284 -7.55 10.72 9.60
C LEU A 284 -8.16 9.56 10.40
N ILE A 285 -9.25 9.78 11.13
CA ILE A 285 -9.97 8.74 11.88
C ILE A 285 -10.68 7.77 10.92
N THR A 286 -11.31 8.31 9.88
CA THR A 286 -12.06 7.52 8.89
C THR A 286 -11.19 7.00 7.74
N ALA A 287 -9.87 7.19 7.82
CA ALA A 287 -8.96 6.67 6.81
C ALA A 287 -8.85 5.15 6.88
N VAL A 288 -9.19 4.49 5.77
CA VAL A 288 -9.19 3.02 5.61
C VAL A 288 -7.85 2.46 5.19
N TYR A 289 -6.98 3.33 4.69
CA TYR A 289 -5.65 2.94 4.28
C TYR A 289 -4.71 4.15 4.32
N ASN A 290 -3.64 4.03 5.12
CA ASN A 290 -2.55 4.98 5.18
C ASN A 290 -1.44 4.60 4.18
N LEU A 291 -1.44 5.27 3.04
CA LEU A 291 -0.36 5.27 2.06
C LEU A 291 0.20 6.69 1.92
N SER A 292 0.56 7.29 3.06
CA SER A 292 1.35 8.52 3.09
C SER A 292 2.63 8.36 2.27
N VAL A 293 3.28 9.49 1.93
CA VAL A 293 4.54 9.44 1.20
C VAL A 293 5.59 8.61 1.95
N GLY A 294 5.62 8.70 3.28
CA GLY A 294 6.51 7.91 4.13
C GLY A 294 6.29 6.41 3.99
N GLU A 295 5.05 5.94 4.15
CA GLU A 295 4.72 4.52 4.02
C GLU A 295 4.94 4.01 2.58
N TRP A 296 4.60 4.82 1.58
CA TRP A 296 4.80 4.48 0.17
C TRP A 296 6.28 4.26 -0.17
N VAL A 297 7.18 5.11 0.36
CA VAL A 297 8.64 4.96 0.23
C VAL A 297 9.15 3.72 0.98
N LYS A 298 8.68 3.46 2.21
CA LYS A 298 9.05 2.28 3.01
C LYS A 298 8.71 0.96 2.31
N LEU A 299 7.59 0.91 1.59
CA LEU A 299 7.16 -0.24 0.79
C LEU A 299 7.96 -0.42 -0.52
N GLY A 300 8.91 0.47 -0.82
CA GLY A 300 9.78 0.37 -2.00
C GLY A 300 9.25 1.09 -3.24
N TYR A 301 8.05 1.66 -3.21
CA TYR A 301 7.39 2.28 -4.36
C TYR A 301 7.78 3.75 -4.60
N GLY A 302 8.68 4.30 -3.78
CA GLY A 302 9.23 5.63 -3.96
C GLY A 302 10.74 5.69 -3.72
N LYS A 303 11.36 6.76 -4.22
CA LYS A 303 12.77 7.13 -3.97
C LYS A 303 12.97 7.44 -2.50
N GLU A 304 14.12 7.03 -1.97
CA GLU A 304 14.56 7.54 -0.67
C GLU A 304 14.96 9.00 -0.82
N SER A 305 14.80 9.81 0.22
CA SER A 305 15.10 11.24 0.13
C SER A 305 16.20 11.65 1.10
N VAL A 306 17.09 12.52 0.65
CA VAL A 306 18.13 13.14 1.48
C VAL A 306 17.80 14.62 1.63
N LEU A 307 17.62 15.07 2.86
CA LEU A 307 17.36 16.46 3.18
C LEU A 307 18.68 17.15 3.55
N LEU A 308 19.06 18.20 2.81
CA LEU A 308 20.26 18.97 3.09
C LEU A 308 19.96 20.03 4.17
N LYS A 309 20.74 20.01 5.24
CA LYS A 309 20.65 20.86 6.43
C LYS A 309 21.64 22.02 6.37
N LYS A 310 22.92 21.72 6.19
CA LYS A 310 24.01 22.71 6.18
C LYS A 310 24.07 23.45 4.84
N ASN A 311 23.98 22.71 3.73
CA ASN A 311 24.03 23.27 2.39
C ASN A 311 22.63 23.63 1.88
N ASN A 312 21.97 24.55 2.57
CA ASN A 312 20.65 25.06 2.23
C ASN A 312 20.73 26.28 1.28
N LEU A 313 19.57 26.76 0.85
CA LEU A 313 19.44 27.91 -0.05
C LEU A 313 19.27 29.24 0.71
N ASN A 314 19.72 29.36 1.97
CA ASN A 314 19.53 30.57 2.78
C ASN A 314 20.02 31.86 2.09
N ALA A 315 21.07 31.79 1.27
CA ALA A 315 21.55 32.93 0.50
C ALA A 315 20.47 33.53 -0.43
N PHE A 316 19.49 32.74 -0.86
CA PHE A 316 18.36 33.20 -1.68
C PHE A 316 17.25 33.90 -0.86
N LYS A 317 17.35 34.01 0.47
CA LYS A 317 16.41 34.81 1.28
C LYS A 317 16.53 36.30 1.01
N GLU A 318 17.73 36.77 0.71
CA GLU A 318 17.97 38.19 0.44
C GLU A 318 17.69 38.50 -1.04
N LEU A 319 16.66 39.33 -1.25
CA LEU A 319 16.25 39.81 -2.57
C LEU A 319 17.20 40.86 -3.18
N LYS A 320 18.29 41.23 -2.47
CA LYS A 320 19.31 42.17 -2.93
C LYS A 320 20.52 41.43 -3.50
N ASP A 321 21.18 42.03 -4.48
CA ASP A 321 22.38 41.50 -5.16
C ASP A 321 23.68 41.56 -4.32
N LEU A 322 23.58 41.64 -2.98
CA LEU A 322 24.74 41.83 -2.11
C LEU A 322 25.48 40.52 -1.75
N ASN A 323 24.94 39.35 -2.12
CA ASN A 323 25.47 38.03 -1.75
C ASN A 323 25.61 37.06 -2.94
N ASP A 324 25.91 37.59 -4.12
CA ASP A 324 26.01 36.85 -5.39
C ASP A 324 26.91 35.61 -5.32
N ARG A 325 28.09 35.73 -4.70
CA ARG A 325 29.03 34.62 -4.53
C ARG A 325 28.44 33.47 -3.70
N GLU A 326 27.70 33.77 -2.64
CA GLU A 326 27.06 32.74 -1.81
C GLU A 326 25.92 32.03 -2.53
N LYS A 327 25.14 32.77 -3.34
CA LYS A 327 24.09 32.22 -4.21
C LYS A 327 24.69 31.29 -5.27
N GLU A 328 25.81 31.67 -5.89
CA GLU A 328 26.54 30.83 -6.85
C GLU A 328 27.03 29.53 -6.21
N ILE A 329 27.69 29.60 -5.04
CA ILE A 329 28.13 28.42 -4.29
C ILE A 329 26.95 27.51 -3.93
N ALA A 330 25.82 28.07 -3.47
CA ALA A 330 24.63 27.28 -3.14
C ALA A 330 24.02 26.59 -4.38
N LEU A 331 23.97 27.29 -5.52
CA LEU A 331 23.51 26.72 -6.78
C LEU A 331 24.45 25.63 -7.30
N LEU A 332 25.77 25.84 -7.22
CA LEU A 332 26.78 24.85 -7.60
C LEU A 332 26.62 23.53 -6.83
N LYS A 333 26.25 23.59 -5.54
CA LYS A 333 25.95 22.37 -4.74
C LYS A 333 24.75 21.60 -5.31
N ALA A 334 23.68 22.31 -5.68
CA ALA A 334 22.52 21.69 -6.33
C ALA A 334 22.89 21.07 -7.68
N LEU A 335 23.67 21.79 -8.49
CA LEU A 335 24.12 21.33 -9.81
C LEU A 335 25.04 20.11 -9.68
N LEU A 336 25.95 20.09 -8.70
CA LEU A 336 26.81 18.94 -8.40
C LEU A 336 25.98 17.67 -8.16
N LEU A 337 24.92 17.75 -7.35
CA LEU A 337 24.04 16.60 -7.09
C LEU A 337 23.35 16.12 -8.37
N LEU A 338 22.82 17.04 -9.19
CA LEU A 338 22.22 16.67 -10.47
C LEU A 338 23.24 16.05 -11.43
N GLY A 339 24.43 16.65 -11.55
CA GLY A 339 25.52 16.19 -12.41
C GLY A 339 26.03 14.80 -12.01
N MET A 340 26.14 14.53 -10.70
CA MET A 340 26.45 13.20 -10.17
C MET A 340 25.40 12.19 -10.63
N GLN A 341 24.12 12.49 -10.47
CA GLN A 341 23.05 11.58 -10.89
C GLN A 341 23.06 11.33 -12.40
N LYS A 342 23.30 12.37 -13.21
CA LYS A 342 23.39 12.26 -14.68
C LYS A 342 24.43 11.25 -15.15
N ARG A 343 25.58 11.17 -14.47
CA ARG A 343 26.66 10.21 -14.81
C ARG A 343 26.30 8.74 -14.53
N TYR A 344 25.32 8.50 -13.66
CA TYR A 344 24.86 7.15 -13.33
C TYR A 344 23.68 6.68 -14.19
N LYS A 345 23.20 7.48 -15.14
CA LYS A 345 22.11 7.07 -16.04
C LYS A 345 22.55 5.89 -16.93
N VAL A 346 21.73 4.84 -16.96
CA VAL A 346 21.94 3.65 -17.80
C VAL A 346 20.85 3.62 -18.87
N GLU A 347 21.14 3.08 -20.05
CA GLU A 347 20.11 2.89 -21.07
C GLU A 347 19.21 1.70 -20.71
N GLY A 348 17.89 1.87 -20.89
CA GLY A 348 16.90 0.84 -20.55
C GLY A 348 16.52 0.74 -19.06
N TYR A 349 17.29 1.39 -18.16
CA TYR A 349 17.08 1.38 -16.71
C TYR A 349 17.12 2.78 -16.14
N PHE A 350 16.20 3.06 -15.22
CA PHE A 350 16.00 4.38 -14.61
C PHE A 350 15.69 5.49 -15.63
N HIS A 351 15.11 6.58 -15.13
CA HIS A 351 14.85 7.76 -15.95
C HIS A 351 15.99 8.77 -15.86
N ASP A 352 16.11 9.59 -16.90
CA ASP A 352 17.11 10.65 -16.95
C ASP A 352 16.82 11.74 -15.89
N PRO A 353 17.77 12.04 -14.95
CA PRO A 353 17.52 12.93 -13.81
C PRO A 353 17.05 14.35 -14.18
N LEU A 354 16.15 14.92 -13.38
CA LEU A 354 15.63 16.28 -13.53
C LEU A 354 15.73 17.04 -12.21
N MET A 355 16.17 18.30 -12.26
CA MET A 355 16.08 19.23 -11.13
C MET A 355 14.81 20.06 -11.23
N LEU A 356 14.02 20.07 -10.15
CA LEU A 356 12.86 20.93 -10.00
C LEU A 356 13.20 22.11 -9.09
N VAL A 357 12.86 23.31 -9.53
CA VAL A 357 13.11 24.55 -8.80
C VAL A 357 11.77 25.22 -8.54
N PHE A 358 11.31 25.13 -7.29
CA PHE A 358 10.08 25.76 -6.84
C PHE A 358 10.38 27.15 -6.29
N THR A 359 9.76 28.17 -6.90
CA THR A 359 9.91 29.58 -6.51
C THR A 359 8.64 30.12 -5.88
N HIS A 360 8.75 31.03 -4.91
CA HIS A 360 7.59 31.72 -4.34
C HIS A 360 7.03 32.77 -5.30
N SER A 361 7.92 33.50 -5.98
CA SER A 361 7.60 34.59 -6.91
C SER A 361 8.23 34.40 -8.30
N ALA A 362 7.57 34.93 -9.34
CA ALA A 362 7.99 34.80 -10.74
C ALA A 362 7.79 36.06 -11.59
N ASN A 363 6.67 36.76 -11.44
CA ASN A 363 6.30 37.95 -12.24
C ASN A 363 6.25 39.22 -11.38
N VAL A 364 7.27 39.39 -10.54
CA VAL A 364 7.50 40.60 -9.76
C VAL A 364 8.94 41.04 -9.98
N GLU A 365 9.23 42.32 -9.77
CA GLU A 365 10.59 42.85 -9.82
C GLU A 365 11.48 42.13 -8.79
N ASN A 366 12.66 41.68 -9.20
CA ASN A 366 13.56 40.85 -8.38
C ASN A 366 12.90 39.56 -7.85
N SER A 367 12.06 38.92 -8.67
CA SER A 367 11.45 37.64 -8.33
C SER A 367 12.48 36.54 -8.06
N ASP A 368 12.11 35.54 -7.25
CA ASP A 368 12.97 34.38 -6.95
C ASP A 368 13.43 33.65 -8.21
N ALA A 369 12.54 33.51 -9.21
CA ALA A 369 12.85 32.89 -10.49
C ALA A 369 13.90 33.68 -11.29
N GLU A 370 13.82 35.02 -11.25
CA GLU A 370 14.79 35.91 -11.90
C GLU A 370 16.16 35.85 -11.22
N ILE A 371 16.20 35.92 -9.88
CA ILE A 371 17.44 35.82 -9.09
C ILE A 371 18.11 34.46 -9.35
N PHE A 372 17.33 33.38 -9.36
CA PHE A 372 17.84 32.04 -9.70
C PHE A 372 18.41 32.01 -11.12
N PHE A 373 17.71 32.57 -12.10
CA PHE A 373 18.17 32.60 -13.49
C PHE A 373 19.46 33.41 -13.66
N LYS A 374 19.56 34.61 -13.06
CA LYS A 374 20.78 35.44 -13.08
C LYS A 374 21.97 34.68 -12.46
N THR A 375 21.74 34.00 -11.34
CA THR A 375 22.77 33.17 -10.69
C THR A 375 23.20 32.01 -11.59
N LEU A 376 22.24 31.35 -12.25
CA LEU A 376 22.52 30.27 -13.19
C LEU A 376 23.34 30.74 -14.40
N ALA A 377 23.03 31.92 -14.94
CA ALA A 377 23.79 32.52 -16.02
C ALA A 377 25.24 32.80 -15.61
N ARG A 378 25.46 33.37 -14.42
CA ARG A 378 26.82 33.60 -13.88
C ARG A 378 27.59 32.30 -13.72
N VAL A 379 26.99 31.24 -13.18
CA VAL A 379 27.66 29.93 -13.05
C VAL A 379 28.05 29.33 -14.41
N ILE A 380 27.27 29.56 -15.45
CA ILE A 380 27.58 29.09 -16.82
C ILE A 380 28.75 29.88 -17.41
N GLU A 381 28.72 31.21 -17.27
CA GLU A 381 29.72 32.13 -17.84
C GLU A 381 31.02 32.18 -17.03
N ASN A 382 30.99 31.82 -15.75
CA ASN A 382 32.15 31.80 -14.88
C ASN A 382 33.00 30.55 -15.17
N ASP A 383 34.27 30.77 -15.51
CA ASP A 383 35.27 29.71 -15.71
C ASP A 383 36.24 29.54 -14.52
N ASP A 384 36.12 30.39 -13.48
CA ASP A 384 36.85 30.22 -12.23
C ASP A 384 36.29 29.03 -11.42
N GLY A 385 37.12 28.01 -11.23
CA GLY A 385 36.79 26.80 -10.48
C GLY A 385 36.84 26.98 -8.96
N SER A 386 37.21 28.15 -8.43
CA SER A 386 37.38 28.39 -6.99
C SER A 386 36.09 28.13 -6.19
N ASP A 387 34.96 28.68 -6.64
CA ASP A 387 33.66 28.49 -5.99
C ASP A 387 33.11 27.07 -6.22
N PHE A 388 33.45 26.43 -7.34
CA PHE A 388 33.15 25.01 -7.59
C PHE A 388 33.86 24.10 -6.58
N LEU A 389 35.15 24.34 -6.31
CA LEU A 389 35.92 23.57 -5.33
C LEU A 389 35.33 23.73 -3.92
N LYS A 390 34.99 24.97 -3.54
CA LYS A 390 34.33 25.24 -2.25
C LYS A 390 32.97 24.53 -2.15
N ALA A 391 32.14 24.61 -3.19
CA ALA A 391 30.86 23.90 -3.23
C ALA A 391 31.02 22.38 -3.08
N LYS A 392 32.05 21.81 -3.73
CA LYS A 392 32.39 20.38 -3.66
C LYS A 392 32.85 19.96 -2.27
N GLU A 393 33.69 20.76 -1.60
CA GLU A 393 34.16 20.49 -0.23
C GLU A 393 33.01 20.55 0.79
N ASP A 394 32.21 21.62 0.73
CA ASP A 394 31.05 21.82 1.60
C ASP A 394 30.03 20.67 1.48
N LEU A 395 29.77 20.21 0.26
CA LEU A 395 28.86 19.10 -0.01
C LEU A 395 29.44 17.76 0.47
N LEU A 396 30.75 17.55 0.32
CA LEU A 396 31.43 16.35 0.78
C LEU A 396 31.34 16.21 2.32
N GLU A 397 31.41 17.31 3.06
CA GLU A 397 31.25 17.30 4.52
C GLU A 397 29.85 16.84 4.94
N GLU A 398 28.80 17.38 4.31
CA GLU A 398 27.42 17.01 4.63
C GLU A 398 27.08 15.57 4.24
N LEU A 399 27.56 15.11 3.08
CA LEU A 399 27.37 13.73 2.63
C LEU A 399 28.15 12.70 3.46
N LYS A 400 28.94 13.10 4.47
CA LYS A 400 29.50 12.15 5.45
C LYS A 400 28.43 11.54 6.35
N ASN A 401 27.39 12.31 6.68
CA ASN A 401 26.29 11.87 7.53
C ASN A 401 24.97 12.52 7.06
N PRO A 402 24.45 12.14 5.88
CA PRO A 402 23.26 12.74 5.31
C PRO A 402 22.00 12.35 6.10
N GLU A 403 21.06 13.30 6.22
CA GLU A 403 19.75 13.03 6.83
C GLU A 403 18.82 12.36 5.80
N PHE A 404 18.67 11.04 5.90
CA PHE A 404 17.70 10.30 5.11
C PHE A 404 16.29 10.45 5.70
N LEU A 405 15.34 10.88 4.87
CA LEU A 405 13.91 10.83 5.14
C LEU A 405 13.34 9.47 4.70
N PHE A 406 12.48 8.88 5.55
CA PHE A 406 11.69 7.68 5.25
C PHE A 406 12.46 6.40 4.84
N SER A 407 13.75 6.28 5.17
CA SER A 407 14.58 5.12 4.83
C SER A 407 14.38 3.93 5.78
N GLY A 408 14.36 2.72 5.21
CA GLY A 408 14.64 1.50 5.97
C GLY A 408 16.14 1.47 6.33
N ASN A 409 16.54 0.86 7.44
CA ASN A 409 17.94 0.89 7.88
C ASN A 409 18.93 0.09 7.01
N GLY A 410 18.50 -0.48 5.87
CA GLY A 410 19.39 -1.20 4.94
C GLY A 410 20.16 -0.27 4.00
N ASP A 411 21.43 -0.58 3.73
CA ASP A 411 22.29 0.00 2.68
C ASP A 411 22.68 1.50 2.76
N LYS A 412 22.41 2.19 3.87
CA LYS A 412 22.81 3.60 4.06
C LYS A 412 24.31 3.83 3.85
N ASP A 413 25.14 2.99 4.46
CA ASP A 413 26.61 3.14 4.39
C ASP A 413 27.13 2.95 2.97
N TYR A 414 26.55 2.01 2.22
CA TYR A 414 26.88 1.79 0.82
C TYR A 414 26.52 3.00 -0.05
N LYS A 415 25.31 3.56 0.12
CA LYS A 415 24.90 4.79 -0.61
C LYS A 415 25.83 5.96 -0.31
N ILE A 416 26.17 6.16 0.96
CA ILE A 416 27.10 7.21 1.39
C ILE A 416 28.47 7.05 0.70
N LYS A 417 28.96 5.81 0.57
CA LYS A 417 30.20 5.52 -0.16
C LYS A 417 30.10 5.93 -1.63
N VAL A 418 29.03 5.50 -2.32
CA VAL A 418 28.78 5.84 -3.74
C VAL A 418 28.69 7.37 -3.94
N PHE A 419 28.00 8.09 -3.06
CA PHE A 419 27.89 9.55 -3.12
C PHE A 419 29.26 10.22 -3.02
N LYS A 420 30.09 9.79 -2.07
CA LYS A 420 31.45 10.34 -1.87
C LYS A 420 32.35 10.08 -3.06
N GLU A 421 32.35 8.85 -3.60
CA GLU A 421 33.17 8.47 -4.75
C GLU A 421 32.77 9.26 -6.00
N SER A 422 31.46 9.37 -6.25
CA SER A 422 30.93 10.16 -7.38
C SER A 422 31.27 11.64 -7.27
N LEU A 423 31.16 12.24 -6.08
CA LEU A 423 31.47 13.66 -5.90
C LEU A 423 32.96 13.93 -6.10
N LYS A 424 33.84 13.06 -5.57
CA LYS A 424 35.29 13.17 -5.75
C LYS A 424 35.70 13.15 -7.24
N GLY A 425 35.07 12.29 -8.04
CA GLY A 425 35.35 12.17 -9.48
C GLY A 425 34.74 13.26 -10.37
N MET A 426 33.99 14.23 -9.82
CA MET A 426 33.40 15.32 -10.59
C MET A 426 34.33 16.53 -10.67
N ASP A 427 34.55 17.01 -11.89
CA ASP A 427 35.27 18.23 -12.24
C ASP A 427 34.30 19.29 -12.81
N PHE A 428 34.72 20.56 -12.87
CA PHE A 428 33.81 21.64 -13.25
C PHE A 428 33.35 21.53 -14.71
N LYS A 429 34.28 21.19 -15.61
CA LYS A 429 33.99 20.95 -17.03
C LYS A 429 32.95 19.83 -17.19
N GLY A 430 33.19 18.67 -16.57
CA GLY A 430 32.27 17.56 -16.67
C GLY A 430 30.94 17.76 -15.93
N LEU A 431 30.86 18.68 -14.96
CA LEU A 431 29.59 19.16 -14.40
C LEU A 431 28.81 19.97 -15.44
N LYS A 432 29.45 20.98 -16.06
CA LYS A 432 28.82 21.82 -17.09
C LYS A 432 28.33 20.99 -18.28
N GLU A 433 29.14 20.05 -18.78
CA GLU A 433 28.74 19.15 -19.86
C GLU A 433 27.55 18.25 -19.49
N ALA A 434 27.52 17.72 -18.26
CA ALA A 434 26.43 16.85 -17.81
C ALA A 434 25.09 17.59 -17.65
N VAL A 435 25.11 18.86 -17.22
CA VAL A 435 23.88 19.63 -16.94
C VAL A 435 23.47 20.53 -18.09
N PHE A 436 24.41 21.17 -18.78
CA PHE A 436 24.15 22.18 -19.82
C PHE A 436 24.44 21.69 -21.25
N TYR A 437 24.91 20.45 -21.40
CA TYR A 437 25.30 19.84 -22.69
C TYR A 437 26.53 20.43 -23.38
N ALA A 438 27.14 21.47 -22.80
CA ALA A 438 28.41 22.02 -23.22
C ALA A 438 29.14 22.62 -22.02
N SER A 439 30.47 22.73 -22.10
CA SER A 439 31.26 23.32 -21.02
C SER A 439 31.30 24.85 -21.07
N ASN A 440 31.21 25.44 -22.25
CA ASN A 440 31.37 26.88 -22.47
C ASN A 440 30.29 27.35 -23.46
N GLY A 441 29.92 28.62 -23.39
CA GLY A 441 28.97 29.25 -24.30
C GLY A 441 28.10 30.29 -23.60
N HIS A 442 27.26 30.98 -24.40
CA HIS A 442 26.28 31.93 -23.91
C HIS A 442 24.88 31.33 -23.99
N ILE A 443 24.00 31.78 -23.09
CA ILE A 443 22.61 31.35 -23.07
C ILE A 443 21.86 31.95 -24.26
N GLU A 444 21.11 31.12 -24.98
CA GLU A 444 20.13 31.51 -25.98
C GLU A 444 18.72 31.18 -25.46
N VAL A 445 17.79 32.10 -25.70
CA VAL A 445 16.38 31.96 -25.30
C VAL A 445 15.53 31.52 -26.49
N ILE A 446 14.68 30.51 -26.27
CA ILE A 446 13.69 30.01 -27.22
C ILE A 446 12.29 30.25 -26.63
N ILE A 447 11.43 30.90 -27.42
CA ILE A 447 10.05 31.23 -27.05
C ILE A 447 9.13 30.69 -28.14
N ASN A 448 8.02 30.07 -27.74
CA ASN A 448 6.95 29.67 -28.65
C ASN A 448 5.89 30.79 -28.71
N PRO A 449 5.67 31.46 -29.86
CA PRO A 449 4.67 32.52 -29.98
C PRO A 449 3.24 32.10 -29.65
N LYS A 450 2.93 30.79 -29.73
CA LYS A 450 1.61 30.23 -29.42
C LYS A 450 1.44 29.86 -27.94
N ASN A 451 2.49 29.93 -27.13
CA ASN A 451 2.48 29.55 -25.73
C ASN A 451 3.19 30.63 -24.89
N ASN A 452 2.39 31.44 -24.19
CA ASN A 452 2.86 32.53 -23.34
C ASN A 452 3.22 32.09 -21.91
N GLN A 453 3.38 30.78 -21.66
CA GLN A 453 3.67 30.24 -20.32
C GLN A 453 5.05 29.61 -20.18
N GLU A 454 5.82 29.49 -21.28
CA GLU A 454 7.07 28.72 -21.32
C GLU A 454 8.23 29.52 -21.92
N ILE A 455 9.39 29.47 -21.26
CA ILE A 455 10.66 30.00 -21.75
C ILE A 455 11.71 28.89 -21.70
N ALA A 456 12.25 28.51 -22.85
CA ALA A 456 13.27 27.47 -22.96
C ALA A 456 14.66 28.07 -23.15
N PHE A 457 15.68 27.45 -22.55
CA PHE A 457 17.07 27.92 -22.59
C PHE A 457 18.00 26.82 -23.09
N LYS A 458 18.89 27.20 -24.00
CA LYS A 458 20.00 26.37 -24.47
C LYS A 458 21.30 27.18 -24.49
N LEU A 459 22.44 26.51 -24.66
CA LEU A 459 23.70 27.19 -24.97
C LEU A 459 23.84 27.37 -26.48
N ASN A 460 24.48 28.45 -26.93
CA ASN A 460 24.79 28.65 -28.35
C ASN A 460 25.69 27.57 -28.95
N THR A 461 26.46 26.88 -28.10
CA THR A 461 27.35 25.75 -28.44
C THR A 461 26.64 24.39 -28.39
N SER A 462 25.34 24.34 -28.12
CA SER A 462 24.53 23.12 -28.03
C SER A 462 23.18 23.28 -28.73
N ASP A 463 22.69 22.19 -29.33
CA ASP A 463 21.35 22.13 -29.92
C ASP A 463 20.29 21.67 -28.93
N LYS A 464 20.68 21.26 -27.71
CA LYS A 464 19.78 20.74 -26.69
C LYS A 464 19.36 21.83 -25.70
N VAL A 465 18.06 21.89 -25.42
CA VAL A 465 17.49 22.71 -24.34
C VAL A 465 17.81 22.07 -23.00
N PHE A 466 18.42 22.81 -22.08
CA PHE A 466 18.79 22.32 -20.75
C PHE A 466 17.88 22.84 -19.65
N CYS A 467 17.27 24.02 -19.80
CA CYS A 467 16.42 24.64 -18.78
C CYS A 467 15.08 25.11 -19.37
N LEU A 468 14.01 24.95 -18.60
CA LEU A 468 12.67 25.45 -18.92
C LEU A 468 12.12 26.23 -17.72
N ILE A 469 11.70 27.48 -17.94
CA ILE A 469 10.92 28.26 -16.98
C ILE A 469 9.45 28.18 -17.39
N ARG A 470 8.58 27.77 -16.46
CA ARG A 470 7.13 27.74 -16.66
C ARG A 470 6.43 28.65 -15.66
N ILE A 471 5.81 29.71 -16.17
CA ILE A 471 5.19 30.79 -15.38
C ILE A 471 3.84 31.19 -16.02
N GLY A 472 3.03 31.98 -15.31
CA GLY A 472 1.69 32.32 -15.78
C GLY A 472 1.67 33.16 -17.06
N ASP A 473 2.58 34.12 -17.15
CA ASP A 473 2.76 34.99 -18.31
C ASP A 473 4.25 35.36 -18.44
N ILE A 474 4.82 35.12 -19.61
CA ILE A 474 6.24 35.37 -19.93
C ILE A 474 6.50 36.78 -20.50
N THR A 475 5.46 37.58 -20.73
CA THR A 475 5.58 38.87 -21.44
C THR A 475 6.55 39.83 -20.75
N GLU A 476 6.41 40.02 -19.44
CA GLU A 476 7.32 40.83 -18.61
C GLU A 476 8.76 40.29 -18.65
N TRP A 477 8.92 38.96 -18.63
CA TRP A 477 10.23 38.32 -18.73
C TRP A 477 10.95 38.65 -20.04
N ILE A 478 10.21 38.61 -21.16
CA ILE A 478 10.74 38.92 -22.49
C ILE A 478 11.13 40.40 -22.58
N HIS A 479 10.25 41.30 -22.12
CA HIS A 479 10.44 42.73 -22.28
C HIS A 479 11.45 43.34 -21.33
N GLU A 480 11.55 42.85 -20.09
CA GLU A 480 12.31 43.50 -19.02
C GLU A 480 13.49 42.67 -18.53
N LYS A 481 13.26 41.37 -18.26
CA LYS A 481 14.22 40.52 -17.54
C LYS A 481 15.27 39.86 -18.44
N LEU A 482 14.98 39.70 -19.73
CA LEU A 482 15.85 39.02 -20.71
C LEU A 482 16.55 39.97 -21.69
N LYS A 483 16.53 41.30 -21.45
CA LYS A 483 17.12 42.32 -22.36
C LYS A 483 18.60 42.10 -22.69
N SER A 484 19.38 41.50 -21.79
CA SER A 484 20.82 41.24 -21.95
C SER A 484 21.14 39.90 -22.61
N VAL A 485 20.15 39.03 -22.85
CA VAL A 485 20.36 37.68 -23.39
C VAL A 485 19.92 37.64 -24.85
N LYS A 486 20.69 36.97 -25.71
CA LYS A 486 20.35 36.82 -27.13
C LYS A 486 19.07 35.98 -27.29
N VAL A 487 17.96 36.64 -27.57
CA VAL A 487 16.68 36.00 -27.84
C VAL A 487 16.69 35.47 -29.28
N VAL A 488 16.67 34.15 -29.43
CA VAL A 488 16.54 33.49 -30.74
C VAL A 488 15.09 33.04 -30.89
N SER A 489 14.26 33.91 -31.44
CA SER A 489 12.88 33.55 -31.79
C SER A 489 12.91 32.59 -32.98
N LYS A 490 12.95 31.28 -32.69
CA LYS A 490 12.70 30.24 -33.69
C LYS A 490 11.21 29.95 -33.73
N ASN A 491 10.59 30.17 -34.88
CA ASN A 491 9.30 29.58 -35.20
C ASN A 491 9.47 28.05 -35.17
N LEU A 492 9.10 27.41 -34.06
CA LEU A 492 9.07 25.95 -33.96
C LEU A 492 8.15 25.42 -35.06
N SER A 493 8.67 24.51 -35.86
CA SER A 493 7.87 23.78 -36.85
C SER A 493 6.66 23.12 -36.18
N PHE A 494 5.56 22.97 -36.92
CA PHE A 494 4.21 22.51 -36.57
C PHE A 494 4.04 21.27 -35.62
N LYS A 495 5.09 20.69 -35.03
CA LYS A 495 5.07 19.48 -34.19
C LYS A 495 5.33 19.65 -32.69
N GLU A 496 5.82 20.79 -32.19
CA GLU A 496 6.12 20.97 -30.75
C GLU A 496 5.33 22.15 -30.14
N GLU A 497 4.09 21.90 -29.70
CA GLU A 497 3.22 22.94 -29.10
C GLU A 497 3.64 23.33 -27.66
N SER A 498 4.31 22.46 -26.90
CA SER A 498 4.77 22.71 -25.52
C SER A 498 5.92 21.79 -25.11
N TYR A 499 7.02 22.35 -24.61
CA TYR A 499 8.14 21.58 -24.05
C TYR A 499 7.75 20.88 -22.75
N PHE A 500 6.93 21.54 -21.93
CA PHE A 500 6.46 20.98 -20.67
C PHE A 500 5.62 19.71 -20.87
N SER A 501 4.76 19.69 -21.90
CA SER A 501 3.92 18.51 -22.22
C SER A 501 4.74 17.25 -22.55
N GLN A 502 5.99 17.42 -22.99
CA GLN A 502 6.91 16.35 -23.36
C GLN A 502 8.05 16.18 -22.35
N ILE A 503 7.92 16.71 -21.12
CA ILE A 503 9.00 16.72 -20.13
C ILE A 503 9.58 15.33 -19.84
N ASP A 504 8.82 14.24 -19.98
CA ASP A 504 9.33 12.88 -19.78
C ASP A 504 10.30 12.41 -20.86
N LYS A 505 10.22 12.98 -22.07
CA LYS A 505 11.03 12.59 -23.22
C LYS A 505 11.97 13.71 -23.68
N SER A 506 12.03 14.82 -22.95
CA SER A 506 12.80 16.01 -23.33
C SER A 506 14.23 15.97 -22.80
N SER A 507 15.10 16.78 -23.40
CA SER A 507 16.47 17.04 -22.91
C SER A 507 16.52 18.00 -21.72
N ILE A 508 15.40 18.46 -21.19
CA ILE A 508 15.42 19.48 -20.12
C ILE A 508 15.98 18.85 -18.84
N ASN A 509 16.96 19.51 -18.23
CA ASN A 509 17.64 19.08 -17.00
C ASN A 509 17.23 19.90 -15.79
N ILE A 510 16.78 21.14 -16.00
CA ILE A 510 16.34 22.08 -14.96
C ILE A 510 14.96 22.61 -15.32
N LEU A 511 14.00 22.47 -14.42
CA LEU A 511 12.64 22.94 -14.59
C LEU A 511 12.30 23.90 -13.45
N VAL A 512 11.99 25.16 -13.78
CA VAL A 512 11.77 26.25 -12.82
C VAL A 512 10.34 26.76 -12.91
N GLY A 513 9.69 26.97 -11.77
CA GLY A 513 8.33 27.50 -11.71
C GLY A 513 7.80 27.60 -10.28
N SER A 514 6.63 28.24 -10.14
CA SER A 514 5.98 28.43 -8.84
C SER A 514 4.82 27.43 -8.65
N ARG A 515 3.58 27.88 -8.89
CA ARG A 515 2.34 27.09 -8.76
C ARG A 515 1.95 26.35 -10.04
N ALA A 516 2.68 26.56 -11.13
CA ALA A 516 2.40 25.91 -12.42
C ALA A 516 2.61 24.38 -12.40
N PHE A 517 3.28 23.86 -11.37
CA PHE A 517 3.59 22.43 -11.22
C PHE A 517 2.61 21.65 -10.34
N ASP A 518 1.57 22.31 -9.82
CA ASP A 518 0.62 21.72 -8.88
C ASP A 518 -0.17 20.56 -9.51
N THR A 519 -0.50 20.66 -10.81
CA THR A 519 -1.31 19.67 -11.53
C THR A 519 -0.87 19.52 -12.99
N GLY A 520 -1.22 18.38 -13.61
CA GLY A 520 -1.14 18.21 -15.06
C GLY A 520 0.17 17.69 -15.67
N TRP A 521 1.03 17.04 -14.90
CA TRP A 521 2.20 16.32 -15.43
C TRP A 521 2.52 15.05 -14.62
N ASP A 522 3.11 14.05 -15.28
CA ASP A 522 3.41 12.73 -14.70
C ASP A 522 4.83 12.25 -14.98
N SER A 523 5.85 12.81 -14.29
CA SER A 523 7.25 12.40 -14.47
C SER A 523 7.84 11.64 -13.29
N THR A 524 8.77 10.73 -13.59
CA THR A 524 9.66 9.97 -12.68
C THR A 524 11.10 10.48 -12.69
N ARG A 525 11.43 11.41 -13.60
CA ARG A 525 12.73 12.08 -13.73
C ARG A 525 13.18 12.90 -12.51
N PRO A 526 12.30 13.56 -11.72
CA PRO A 526 12.70 14.41 -10.60
C PRO A 526 13.67 13.72 -9.65
N SER A 527 14.84 14.31 -9.45
CA SER A 527 15.94 13.72 -8.68
C SER A 527 16.62 14.73 -7.75
N VAL A 528 16.48 16.03 -8.04
CA VAL A 528 16.83 17.13 -7.14
C VAL A 528 15.64 18.10 -7.04
N ILE A 529 15.29 18.55 -5.83
CA ILE A 529 14.26 19.57 -5.60
C ILE A 529 14.84 20.73 -4.81
N LEU A 530 14.65 21.94 -5.34
CA LEU A 530 14.97 23.19 -4.67
C LEU A 530 13.67 23.89 -4.24
N PHE A 531 13.56 24.22 -2.96
CA PHE A 531 12.48 25.06 -2.44
C PHE A 531 13.01 26.45 -2.10
N LEU A 532 12.84 27.40 -3.02
CA LEU A 532 13.27 28.80 -2.89
C LEU A 532 12.18 29.63 -2.22
N ASN A 533 12.45 30.11 -1.00
CA ASN A 533 11.55 30.95 -0.20
C ASN A 533 10.12 30.37 0.01
N ILE A 534 9.99 29.04 0.05
CA ILE A 534 8.72 28.32 0.28
C ILE A 534 8.71 27.67 1.67
N GLY A 535 7.59 27.76 2.39
CA GLY A 535 7.32 26.88 3.56
C GLY A 535 6.84 27.53 4.86
N LEU A 536 6.38 28.79 4.87
CA LEU A 536 5.92 29.46 6.10
C LEU A 536 4.39 29.56 6.25
N ASP A 537 3.65 29.62 5.15
CA ASP A 537 2.19 29.71 5.08
C ASP A 537 1.52 28.35 4.80
N ASP A 538 0.24 28.18 5.17
CA ASP A 538 -0.48 26.91 5.04
C ASP A 538 -0.64 26.45 3.58
N ASP A 539 -0.73 27.38 2.63
CA ASP A 539 -0.76 27.06 1.20
C ASP A 539 0.58 26.50 0.72
N ALA A 540 1.71 27.05 1.19
CA ALA A 540 3.04 26.50 0.91
C ALA A 540 3.23 25.08 1.47
N LYS A 541 2.60 24.73 2.62
CA LYS A 541 2.66 23.34 3.14
C LYS A 541 2.04 22.34 2.18
N LYS A 542 0.89 22.69 1.57
CA LYS A 542 0.21 21.82 0.59
C LYS A 542 1.06 21.67 -0.68
N LEU A 543 1.62 22.76 -1.17
CA LEU A 543 2.54 22.78 -2.31
C LEU A 543 3.75 21.86 -2.06
N VAL A 544 4.44 22.04 -0.94
CA VAL A 544 5.59 21.22 -0.54
C VAL A 544 5.24 19.73 -0.54
N LYS A 545 4.13 19.35 0.12
CA LYS A 545 3.71 17.94 0.21
C LYS A 545 3.43 17.33 -1.17
N GLN A 546 2.74 18.06 -2.05
CA GLN A 546 2.42 17.59 -3.39
C GLN A 546 3.66 17.48 -4.26
N SER A 547 4.53 18.50 -4.24
CA SER A 547 5.79 18.55 -4.98
C SER A 547 6.75 17.46 -4.53
N PHE A 548 6.87 17.24 -3.22
CA PHE A 548 7.69 16.16 -2.67
C PHE A 548 7.14 14.78 -3.09
N GLY A 549 5.82 14.57 -2.99
CA GLY A 549 5.16 13.34 -3.48
C GLY A 549 5.41 13.06 -4.98
N ARG A 550 5.47 14.11 -5.81
CA ARG A 550 5.86 13.99 -7.23
C ARG A 550 7.35 13.68 -7.40
N GLY A 551 8.19 14.24 -6.53
CA GLY A 551 9.64 14.03 -6.51
C GLY A 551 10.05 12.59 -6.25
N VAL A 552 9.37 11.93 -5.32
CA VAL A 552 9.76 10.58 -4.87
C VAL A 552 9.32 9.46 -5.83
N ARG A 553 8.71 9.77 -6.97
CA ARG A 553 8.27 8.74 -7.92
C ARG A 553 9.45 7.98 -8.47
N ILE A 554 9.28 6.67 -8.66
CA ILE A 554 10.34 5.78 -9.13
C ILE A 554 9.85 4.81 -10.19
N GLU A 555 10.75 4.49 -11.10
CA GLU A 555 10.62 3.42 -12.08
C GLU A 555 12.03 2.96 -12.43
N SER A 556 12.46 1.86 -11.80
CA SER A 556 13.84 1.36 -11.95
C SER A 556 13.99 0.57 -13.25
N VAL A 557 12.95 -0.19 -13.58
CA VAL A 557 12.81 -0.94 -14.83
C VAL A 557 11.53 -0.47 -15.50
N LYS A 558 11.51 -0.43 -16.84
CA LYS A 558 10.34 0.01 -17.62
C LYS A 558 9.07 -0.73 -17.18
N ASN A 559 8.02 0.03 -16.89
CA ASN A 559 6.73 -0.38 -16.36
C ASN A 559 6.75 -1.01 -14.94
N GLN A 560 7.89 -0.98 -14.23
CA GLN A 560 8.01 -1.48 -12.86
C GLN A 560 8.32 -0.33 -11.90
N ARG A 561 7.27 0.18 -11.23
CA ARG A 561 7.30 1.36 -10.35
C ARG A 561 7.75 1.03 -8.92
N GLN A 562 8.90 0.36 -8.78
CA GLN A 562 9.48 0.01 -7.47
C GLN A 562 11.01 0.10 -7.53
N ARG A 563 11.65 0.27 -6.37
CA ARG A 563 13.10 0.20 -6.21
C ARG A 563 13.64 -1.17 -6.62
N LEU A 564 14.82 -1.19 -7.23
CA LEU A 564 15.51 -2.34 -7.79
C LEU A 564 15.56 -3.53 -6.82
N ALA A 565 15.79 -3.27 -5.53
CA ALA A 565 15.88 -4.30 -4.50
C ALA A 565 14.59 -5.12 -4.30
N TYR A 566 13.42 -4.57 -4.66
CA TYR A 566 12.12 -5.21 -4.49
C TYR A 566 11.63 -5.92 -5.76
N LEU A 567 12.32 -5.74 -6.89
CA LEU A 567 11.91 -6.31 -8.17
C LEU A 567 12.37 -7.76 -8.28
N ASP A 568 11.54 -8.61 -8.87
CA ASP A 568 11.91 -9.99 -9.21
C ASP A 568 12.57 -10.01 -10.60
N ILE A 569 13.88 -9.71 -10.62
CA ILE A 569 14.73 -9.74 -11.82
C ILE A 569 16.04 -10.49 -11.51
N ASP A 570 16.77 -10.86 -12.55
CA ASP A 570 18.06 -11.56 -12.45
C ASP A 570 19.03 -10.87 -11.46
N GLU A 571 19.53 -11.64 -10.49
CA GLU A 571 20.42 -11.14 -9.44
C GLU A 571 21.74 -10.56 -9.97
N ALA A 572 22.27 -11.07 -11.08
CA ALA A 572 23.47 -10.51 -11.70
C ALA A 572 23.20 -9.11 -12.28
N ILE A 573 22.00 -8.88 -12.81
CA ILE A 573 21.57 -7.55 -13.27
C ILE A 573 21.40 -6.62 -12.07
N LYS A 574 20.79 -7.08 -10.97
CA LYS A 574 20.65 -6.28 -9.75
C LYS A 574 21.99 -5.82 -9.21
N GLU A 575 22.95 -6.73 -9.07
CA GLU A 575 24.29 -6.40 -8.57
C GLU A 575 25.02 -5.41 -9.49
N LYS A 576 24.91 -5.56 -10.82
CA LYS A 576 25.47 -4.59 -11.77
C LYS A 576 24.83 -3.20 -11.66
N LEU A 577 23.52 -3.14 -11.42
CA LEU A 577 22.76 -1.88 -11.32
C LEU A 577 22.80 -1.26 -9.91
N LYS A 578 23.32 -1.96 -8.90
CA LYS A 578 23.35 -1.52 -7.50
C LYS A 578 24.00 -0.13 -7.28
N PRO A 579 25.15 0.22 -7.90
CA PRO A 579 25.70 1.56 -7.79
C PRO A 579 24.80 2.63 -8.42
N HIS A 580 24.12 2.29 -9.52
CA HIS A 580 23.17 3.17 -10.21
C HIS A 580 21.91 3.39 -9.38
N ALA A 581 21.37 2.32 -8.78
CA ALA A 581 20.23 2.39 -7.88
C ALA A 581 20.53 3.27 -6.65
N ALA A 582 21.72 3.14 -6.05
CA ALA A 582 22.14 3.97 -4.92
C ALA A 582 21.99 5.48 -5.22
N MET A 583 22.35 5.90 -6.44
CA MET A 583 22.33 7.29 -6.88
C MET A 583 20.96 7.74 -7.43
N LEU A 584 20.33 6.94 -8.30
CA LEU A 584 19.13 7.31 -9.06
C LEU A 584 17.81 7.04 -8.32
N GLU A 585 17.83 6.18 -7.31
CA GLU A 585 16.69 5.95 -6.40
C GLU A 585 16.71 6.91 -5.20
N THR A 586 17.56 7.93 -5.25
CA THR A 586 17.70 8.95 -4.21
C THR A 586 17.24 10.31 -4.73
N LEU A 587 16.33 10.96 -3.99
CA LEU A 587 15.87 12.32 -4.21
C LEU A 587 16.61 13.27 -3.26
N PHE A 588 17.37 14.22 -3.80
CA PHE A 588 17.99 15.26 -2.98
C PHE A 588 17.06 16.47 -2.84
N VAL A 589 16.82 16.91 -1.60
CA VAL A 589 15.93 18.04 -1.31
C VAL A 589 16.71 19.14 -0.62
N ILE A 590 16.70 20.33 -1.22
CA ILE A 590 17.42 21.50 -0.73
C ILE A 590 16.41 22.62 -0.44
N PRO A 591 16.12 22.89 0.85
CA PRO A 591 15.25 23.99 1.23
C PRO A 591 16.01 25.30 1.40
N THR A 592 15.28 26.42 1.34
CA THR A 592 15.75 27.69 1.91
C THR A 592 15.64 27.69 3.44
N ASN A 593 14.57 27.10 4.00
CA ASN A 593 14.37 26.97 5.44
C ASN A 593 14.26 25.49 5.84
N HIS A 594 15.36 24.91 6.33
CA HIS A 594 15.42 23.50 6.76
C HIS A 594 14.39 23.19 7.85
N ALA A 595 14.31 23.97 8.92
CA ALA A 595 13.40 23.71 10.05
C ALA A 595 11.93 23.70 9.63
N SER A 596 11.51 24.61 8.75
CA SER A 596 10.12 24.65 8.24
C SER A 596 9.81 23.46 7.35
N LEU A 597 10.71 23.09 6.44
CA LEU A 597 10.51 21.94 5.56
C LEU A 597 10.54 20.62 6.34
N GLU A 598 11.50 20.51 7.25
CA GLU A 598 11.62 19.41 8.19
C GLU A 598 10.35 19.28 9.02
N ALA A 599 9.78 20.35 9.56
CA ALA A 599 8.50 20.29 10.27
C ALA A 599 7.35 19.83 9.35
N ILE A 600 7.27 20.27 8.09
CA ILE A 600 6.22 19.84 7.15
C ILE A 600 6.33 18.35 6.79
N LEU A 601 7.56 17.87 6.56
CA LEU A 601 7.87 16.50 6.19
C LEU A 601 7.93 15.57 7.43
N LYS A 602 8.28 16.07 8.61
CA LYS A 602 8.26 15.35 9.89
C LYS A 602 6.91 15.42 10.59
N PHE A 603 5.99 16.32 10.25
CA PHE A 603 4.59 16.19 10.69
C PHE A 603 3.96 14.92 10.10
N GLN A 604 4.46 14.43 8.95
CA GLN A 604 4.21 13.05 8.51
C GLN A 604 4.84 12.07 9.50
N LYS A 605 6.11 12.23 9.88
CA LYS A 605 6.69 11.44 11.00
C LYS A 605 5.95 11.57 12.32
N GLU A 606 5.28 12.63 12.73
CA GLU A 606 4.57 12.71 14.04
C GLU A 606 3.13 12.22 13.94
N SER A 607 2.48 12.35 12.78
CA SER A 607 1.28 11.57 12.44
C SER A 607 1.60 10.10 12.07
N GLU A 608 2.87 9.75 11.88
CA GLU A 608 3.39 8.38 11.69
C GLU A 608 4.14 7.85 12.94
N ASN A 609 4.54 8.69 13.90
CA ASN A 609 5.21 8.38 15.18
C ASN A 609 4.24 8.49 16.36
N GLY A 610 3.10 9.16 16.15
CA GLY A 610 1.83 8.66 16.65
C GLY A 610 1.55 7.22 16.17
N GLY A 611 2.35 6.65 15.27
CA GLY A 611 2.42 5.24 14.89
C GLY A 611 3.66 4.48 15.41
N GLU A 612 4.66 5.11 16.02
CA GLU A 612 5.45 4.41 17.07
C GLU A 612 4.55 4.19 18.30
N ASN A 613 3.52 5.04 18.44
CA ASN A 613 2.28 4.80 19.16
C ASN A 613 1.20 4.11 18.31
N ARG A 614 1.45 2.93 17.72
CA ARG A 614 0.40 2.03 17.19
C ARG A 614 -0.72 1.80 18.22
N GLY A 615 -1.65 2.73 18.37
CA GLY A 615 -2.56 2.73 19.51
C GLY A 615 -1.89 2.52 20.86
N SER A 616 -2.65 1.99 21.80
CA SER A 616 -2.10 1.40 23.02
C SER A 616 -1.10 0.27 22.76
N TRP A 617 -0.77 -0.12 21.53
CA TRP A 617 0.06 -1.27 21.18
C TRP A 617 1.49 -0.91 20.75
N ARG A 618 2.42 -1.83 20.98
CA ARG A 618 3.86 -1.72 20.72
C ARG A 618 4.32 -3.03 20.11
N GLU A 619 5.23 -2.99 19.13
CA GLU A 619 5.89 -4.21 18.69
C GLU A 619 7.03 -4.59 19.63
N ILE A 620 7.19 -5.89 19.85
CA ILE A 620 8.36 -6.50 20.48
C ILE A 620 8.90 -7.59 19.56
N LYS A 621 10.22 -7.76 19.62
CA LYS A 621 10.96 -8.77 18.87
C LYS A 621 11.50 -9.81 19.83
N LEU A 622 11.14 -11.07 19.60
CA LEU A 622 11.72 -12.21 20.28
C LEU A 622 12.95 -12.73 19.54
N GLU A 623 13.70 -13.60 20.19
CA GLU A 623 14.92 -14.18 19.63
C GLU A 623 14.65 -15.54 19.01
N LYS A 624 15.29 -15.80 17.88
CA LYS A 624 15.29 -17.12 17.27
C LYS A 624 16.10 -18.07 18.14
N THR A 625 15.56 -19.27 18.38
CA THR A 625 16.26 -20.30 19.14
C THR A 625 17.41 -20.87 18.28
N PRO A 626 18.63 -21.04 18.83
CA PRO A 626 19.76 -21.60 18.08
C PRO A 626 19.57 -23.09 17.76
N ILE A 627 18.91 -23.39 16.64
CA ILE A 627 18.71 -24.75 16.12
C ILE A 627 19.78 -25.04 15.06
N LYS A 628 20.62 -26.06 15.31
CA LYS A 628 21.73 -26.45 14.40
C LYS A 628 21.29 -27.32 13.22
N HIS A 629 20.11 -27.94 13.31
CA HIS A 629 19.56 -28.80 12.26
C HIS A 629 18.91 -27.96 11.15
N ALA A 630 19.04 -28.40 9.90
CA ALA A 630 18.33 -27.80 8.77
C ALA A 630 16.83 -28.12 8.89
N LEU A 631 16.01 -27.09 8.94
CA LEU A 631 14.55 -27.19 8.97
C LEU A 631 14.02 -27.04 7.55
N PHE A 632 13.43 -28.07 6.94
CA PHE A 632 12.90 -27.97 5.59
C PHE A 632 11.44 -27.53 5.56
N VAL A 633 11.01 -26.96 4.45
CA VAL A 633 9.64 -26.46 4.26
C VAL A 633 9.18 -26.70 2.83
N PRO A 634 7.89 -26.97 2.60
CA PRO A 634 7.35 -27.15 1.26
C PRO A 634 7.67 -25.95 0.34
N CYS A 635 8.00 -26.29 -0.90
CA CYS A 635 8.22 -25.34 -1.99
C CYS A 635 7.26 -25.66 -3.12
N TYR A 636 6.70 -24.63 -3.75
CA TYR A 636 5.68 -24.80 -4.79
C TYR A 636 6.15 -24.24 -6.12
N ARG A 637 5.65 -24.82 -7.21
CA ARG A 637 5.71 -24.25 -8.56
C ARG A 637 4.30 -23.97 -9.05
N LYS A 638 4.16 -22.89 -9.82
CA LYS A 638 2.88 -22.49 -10.40
C LYS A 638 2.66 -23.25 -11.70
N GLU A 639 1.51 -23.90 -11.82
CA GLU A 639 1.06 -24.60 -13.02
C GLU A 639 -0.38 -24.21 -13.33
N GLN A 640 -0.74 -24.19 -14.61
CA GLN A 640 -2.11 -24.00 -15.03
C GLN A 640 -2.76 -25.37 -15.27
N THR A 641 -3.95 -25.59 -14.72
CA THR A 641 -4.70 -26.84 -14.91
C THR A 641 -6.06 -26.57 -15.55
N ASN A 642 -6.72 -27.63 -16.00
CA ASN A 642 -8.06 -27.59 -16.58
C ASN A 642 -9.10 -27.73 -15.45
N ALA A 643 -10.18 -26.93 -15.49
CA ALA A 643 -11.23 -26.94 -14.47
C ALA A 643 -11.84 -28.33 -14.21
N LEU A 644 -11.92 -29.23 -15.20
CA LEU A 644 -12.41 -30.62 -15.02
C LEU A 644 -11.47 -31.51 -14.20
N LYS A 645 -10.20 -31.14 -14.08
CA LYS A 645 -9.22 -31.85 -13.25
C LYS A 645 -9.28 -31.43 -11.78
N ILE A 646 -10.01 -30.35 -11.48
CA ILE A 646 -10.31 -29.94 -10.12
C ILE A 646 -11.39 -30.88 -9.58
N SER A 647 -11.45 -31.10 -8.27
CA SER A 647 -12.54 -31.87 -7.70
C SER A 647 -13.86 -31.07 -7.81
N PRO A 648 -15.02 -31.73 -7.99
CA PRO A 648 -16.31 -31.02 -7.98
C PRO A 648 -16.56 -30.21 -6.70
N SER A 649 -16.02 -30.64 -5.56
CA SER A 649 -16.11 -29.93 -4.27
C SER A 649 -15.29 -28.63 -4.22
N ALA A 650 -14.26 -28.49 -5.07
CA ALA A 650 -13.42 -27.31 -5.20
C ALA A 650 -13.72 -26.49 -6.48
N SER A 651 -14.59 -27.00 -7.36
CA SER A 651 -15.02 -26.33 -8.59
C SER A 651 -15.83 -25.05 -8.32
N PHE A 652 -16.21 -24.34 -9.38
CA PHE A 652 -16.96 -23.10 -9.33
C PHE A 652 -18.25 -23.24 -8.51
N LYS A 653 -18.45 -22.31 -7.57
CA LYS A 653 -19.58 -22.27 -6.64
C LYS A 653 -20.79 -21.63 -7.28
N MET A 654 -21.96 -22.25 -7.18
CA MET A 654 -23.24 -21.63 -7.56
C MET A 654 -24.41 -22.30 -6.84
N SER A 655 -25.57 -21.64 -6.83
CA SER A 655 -26.79 -22.24 -6.29
C SER A 655 -27.35 -23.28 -7.25
N GLU A 656 -28.14 -24.21 -6.72
CA GLU A 656 -28.80 -25.23 -7.53
C GLU A 656 -29.76 -24.63 -8.56
N LYS A 657 -30.37 -23.47 -8.23
CA LYS A 657 -31.17 -22.68 -9.16
C LYS A 657 -30.32 -22.13 -10.31
N ASN A 658 -29.18 -21.49 -10.01
CA ASN A 658 -28.32 -20.97 -11.07
C ASN A 658 -27.77 -22.06 -11.99
N PHE A 659 -27.49 -23.25 -11.46
CA PHE A 659 -27.08 -24.38 -12.30
C PHE A 659 -28.19 -24.80 -13.27
N LYS A 660 -29.44 -24.85 -12.81
CA LYS A 660 -30.61 -25.11 -13.68
C LYS A 660 -30.75 -24.02 -14.74
N ASP A 661 -30.69 -22.76 -14.34
CA ASP A 661 -30.78 -21.62 -15.24
C ASP A 661 -29.65 -21.65 -16.29
N LEU A 662 -28.41 -21.96 -15.88
CA LEU A 662 -27.26 -22.11 -16.79
C LEU A 662 -27.46 -23.24 -17.80
N LYS A 663 -27.92 -24.40 -17.33
CA LYS A 663 -28.14 -25.58 -18.17
C LYS A 663 -29.25 -25.33 -19.20
N GLU A 664 -30.35 -24.71 -18.78
CA GLU A 664 -31.45 -24.32 -19.67
C GLU A 664 -30.99 -23.28 -20.68
N TYR A 665 -30.30 -22.24 -20.21
CA TYR A 665 -29.79 -21.17 -21.05
C TYR A 665 -28.77 -21.65 -22.08
N PHE A 666 -27.90 -22.60 -21.71
CA PHE A 666 -26.95 -23.24 -22.63
C PHE A 666 -27.65 -24.10 -23.69
N ASN A 667 -28.77 -24.75 -23.34
CA ASN A 667 -29.53 -25.60 -24.26
C ASN A 667 -30.43 -24.81 -25.23
N LEU A 668 -30.98 -23.68 -24.78
CA LEU A 668 -31.89 -22.85 -25.59
C LEU A 668 -31.15 -22.00 -26.63
N MET A 669 -29.86 -21.78 -26.45
CA MET A 669 -29.04 -20.96 -27.34
C MET A 669 -28.18 -21.83 -28.26
N SER A 670 -28.11 -21.50 -29.56
CA SER A 670 -27.18 -22.20 -30.46
C SER A 670 -25.72 -21.89 -30.09
N GLU A 671 -24.82 -22.84 -30.28
CA GLU A 671 -23.37 -22.72 -30.03
C GLU A 671 -22.77 -21.39 -30.53
N LYS A 672 -23.00 -21.04 -31.80
CA LYS A 672 -22.46 -19.79 -32.39
C LYS A 672 -22.93 -18.53 -31.67
N HIS A 673 -24.20 -18.49 -31.28
CA HIS A 673 -24.76 -17.35 -30.53
C HIS A 673 -24.20 -17.29 -29.11
N PHE A 674 -24.02 -18.43 -28.44
CA PHE A 674 -23.43 -18.48 -27.10
C PHE A 674 -21.98 -18.00 -27.11
N ILE A 675 -21.18 -18.50 -28.06
CA ILE A 675 -19.78 -18.09 -28.26
C ILE A 675 -19.67 -16.58 -28.50
N LEU A 676 -20.51 -16.01 -29.37
CA LEU A 676 -20.49 -14.58 -29.68
C LEU A 676 -20.96 -13.72 -28.50
N LYS A 677 -22.02 -14.13 -27.80
CA LYS A 677 -22.58 -13.36 -26.68
C LYS A 677 -21.64 -13.35 -25.46
N HIS A 678 -21.00 -14.47 -25.16
CA HIS A 678 -20.12 -14.63 -23.98
C HIS A 678 -18.63 -14.56 -24.33
N GLU A 679 -18.33 -14.23 -25.58
CA GLU A 679 -16.98 -14.03 -26.11
C GLU A 679 -16.04 -15.24 -25.89
N VAL A 680 -16.57 -16.46 -25.92
CA VAL A 680 -15.81 -17.72 -25.72
C VAL A 680 -15.23 -18.16 -27.07
N TYR A 681 -14.32 -17.35 -27.60
CA TYR A 681 -13.83 -17.50 -28.99
C TYR A 681 -12.91 -18.69 -29.22
N ASP A 682 -12.24 -19.21 -28.18
CA ASP A 682 -11.47 -20.44 -28.29
C ASP A 682 -12.44 -21.65 -28.27
N PRO A 683 -12.50 -22.47 -29.34
CA PRO A 683 -13.36 -23.66 -29.36
C PRO A 683 -13.11 -24.61 -28.18
N LYS A 684 -11.89 -24.65 -27.64
CA LYS A 684 -11.54 -25.49 -26.48
C LYS A 684 -12.24 -25.04 -25.21
N ASP A 685 -12.44 -23.74 -25.04
CA ASP A 685 -13.07 -23.16 -23.85
C ASP A 685 -14.56 -23.44 -23.84
N TYR A 686 -15.19 -23.35 -25.02
CA TYR A 686 -16.59 -23.69 -25.18
C TYR A 686 -16.85 -25.19 -24.93
N GLU A 687 -16.04 -26.06 -25.52
CA GLU A 687 -16.15 -27.51 -25.31
C GLU A 687 -15.87 -27.89 -23.84
N LEU A 688 -14.90 -27.24 -23.20
CA LEU A 688 -14.64 -27.44 -21.77
C LEU A 688 -15.84 -27.03 -20.89
N LEU A 689 -16.41 -25.83 -21.13
CA LEU A 689 -17.58 -25.36 -20.40
C LEU A 689 -18.79 -26.29 -20.61
N LYS A 690 -19.01 -26.73 -21.84
CA LYS A 690 -20.06 -27.69 -22.21
C LYS A 690 -19.89 -29.01 -21.47
N GLU A 691 -18.67 -29.54 -21.42
CA GLU A 691 -18.35 -30.77 -20.70
C GLU A 691 -18.56 -30.61 -19.18
N MET A 692 -18.18 -29.46 -18.60
CA MET A 692 -18.46 -29.14 -17.19
C MET A 692 -19.97 -29.12 -16.89
N ILE A 693 -20.79 -28.51 -17.76
CA ILE A 693 -22.26 -28.47 -17.63
C ILE A 693 -22.86 -29.87 -17.73
N GLN A 694 -22.40 -30.68 -18.69
CA GLN A 694 -22.89 -32.04 -18.89
C GLN A 694 -22.56 -32.97 -17.72
N LYS A 695 -21.34 -32.87 -17.18
CA LYS A 695 -20.89 -33.67 -16.01
C LYS A 695 -21.35 -33.09 -14.67
N GLU A 696 -22.10 -31.98 -14.67
CA GLU A 696 -22.49 -31.22 -13.48
C GLU A 696 -21.29 -30.89 -12.57
N HIS A 697 -20.15 -30.54 -13.18
CA HIS A 697 -18.87 -30.34 -12.50
C HIS A 697 -18.77 -28.97 -11.80
N PHE A 698 -19.69 -28.72 -10.86
CA PHE A 698 -19.83 -27.46 -10.12
C PHE A 698 -20.11 -27.73 -8.64
N LYS A 699 -19.65 -26.83 -7.77
CA LYS A 699 -19.96 -26.90 -6.34
C LYS A 699 -21.31 -26.24 -6.09
N LYS A 700 -22.34 -27.04 -5.80
CA LYS A 700 -23.69 -26.54 -5.51
C LYS A 700 -23.75 -26.05 -4.05
N VAL A 701 -23.99 -24.75 -3.86
CA VAL A 701 -24.07 -24.12 -2.54
C VAL A 701 -25.33 -23.25 -2.48
N SER A 702 -26.25 -23.58 -1.57
CA SER A 702 -27.59 -22.95 -1.50
C SER A 702 -27.55 -21.44 -1.26
N THR A 703 -26.55 -20.94 -0.54
CA THR A 703 -26.34 -19.51 -0.26
C THR A 703 -25.69 -18.74 -1.41
N TRP A 704 -25.16 -19.42 -2.43
CA TRP A 704 -24.29 -18.82 -3.45
C TRP A 704 -25.05 -18.52 -4.75
N HIS A 705 -25.96 -17.52 -4.71
CA HIS A 705 -26.85 -17.22 -5.83
C HIS A 705 -26.44 -15.96 -6.62
N TYR A 706 -26.12 -16.13 -7.90
CA TYR A 706 -25.91 -15.07 -8.87
C TYR A 706 -27.25 -14.54 -9.39
N LYS A 707 -27.44 -13.23 -9.32
CA LYS A 707 -28.63 -12.55 -9.88
C LYS A 707 -28.56 -12.34 -11.39
N ASP A 708 -27.35 -12.24 -11.93
CA ASP A 708 -27.07 -12.02 -13.35
C ASP A 708 -26.36 -13.25 -13.91
N LEU A 709 -27.00 -13.91 -14.86
CA LEU A 709 -26.50 -15.12 -15.50
C LEU A 709 -25.32 -14.82 -16.45
N ASP A 710 -25.34 -13.68 -17.15
CA ASP A 710 -24.28 -13.30 -18.09
C ASP A 710 -22.98 -13.01 -17.32
N TYR A 711 -23.09 -12.34 -16.17
CA TYR A 711 -21.96 -12.15 -15.24
C TYR A 711 -21.42 -13.48 -14.70
N MET A 712 -22.30 -14.37 -14.24
CA MET A 712 -21.89 -15.69 -13.74
C MET A 712 -21.14 -16.48 -14.82
N ILE A 713 -21.60 -16.46 -16.07
CA ILE A 713 -20.93 -17.13 -17.19
C ILE A 713 -19.55 -16.51 -17.45
N SER A 714 -19.42 -15.18 -17.36
CA SER A 714 -18.13 -14.49 -17.45
C SER A 714 -17.16 -14.91 -16.33
N GLU A 715 -17.65 -15.06 -15.09
CA GLU A 715 -16.86 -15.55 -13.96
C GLU A 715 -16.42 -17.03 -14.15
N ILE A 716 -17.31 -17.89 -14.66
CA ILE A 716 -16.95 -19.28 -14.99
C ILE A 716 -15.87 -19.30 -16.07
N LYS A 717 -16.03 -18.49 -17.12
CA LYS A 717 -15.06 -18.35 -18.22
C LYS A 717 -13.67 -17.99 -17.69
N GLY A 718 -13.59 -17.00 -16.79
CA GLY A 718 -12.31 -16.60 -16.16
C GLY A 718 -11.65 -17.70 -15.32
N LYS A 719 -12.38 -18.79 -15.01
CA LYS A 719 -11.95 -19.89 -14.15
C LYS A 719 -11.89 -21.24 -14.86
N LEU A 720 -11.95 -21.27 -16.19
CA LEU A 720 -11.81 -22.50 -16.98
C LEU A 720 -10.41 -23.13 -16.86
N TYR A 721 -9.39 -22.29 -16.66
CA TYR A 721 -8.00 -22.73 -16.50
C TYR A 721 -7.36 -22.13 -15.25
N PRO A 722 -7.73 -22.63 -14.05
CA PRO A 722 -7.21 -22.11 -12.81
C PRO A 722 -5.70 -22.35 -12.69
N ASN A 723 -5.01 -21.36 -12.12
CA ASN A 723 -3.64 -21.53 -11.69
C ASN A 723 -3.61 -22.25 -10.35
N GLN A 724 -2.73 -23.23 -10.21
CA GLN A 724 -2.51 -23.98 -8.99
C GLN A 724 -1.02 -24.04 -8.63
N LYS A 725 -0.74 -24.09 -7.34
CA LYS A 725 0.59 -24.37 -6.82
C LYS A 725 0.72 -25.84 -6.47
N VAL A 726 1.59 -26.53 -7.17
CA VAL A 726 1.95 -27.92 -6.88
C VAL A 726 3.30 -27.99 -6.15
N PRO A 727 3.49 -28.92 -5.21
CA PRO A 727 4.78 -29.12 -4.56
C PRO A 727 5.87 -29.42 -5.59
N LYS A 728 7.05 -28.85 -5.39
CA LYS A 728 8.28 -29.25 -6.09
C LYS A 728 8.80 -30.55 -5.47
N ASP A 729 9.51 -31.34 -6.26
CA ASP A 729 10.19 -32.55 -5.78
C ASP A 729 11.30 -32.21 -4.77
N GLU A 730 11.86 -30.99 -4.89
CA GLU A 730 12.93 -30.48 -4.02
C GLU A 730 12.43 -29.40 -3.05
N PHE A 731 12.75 -29.56 -1.76
CA PHE A 731 12.44 -28.59 -0.72
C PHE A 731 13.66 -27.76 -0.31
N ASN A 732 13.41 -26.50 0.05
CA ASN A 732 14.43 -25.58 0.55
C ASN A 732 14.46 -25.59 2.08
N ALA A 733 15.63 -25.30 2.64
CA ALA A 733 15.76 -24.97 4.05
C ALA A 733 14.93 -23.72 4.39
N LEU A 734 14.47 -23.64 5.63
CA LEU A 734 13.66 -22.56 6.17
C LEU A 734 14.47 -21.25 6.17
N ASP A 735 14.03 -20.30 5.35
CA ASP A 735 14.54 -18.95 5.33
C ASP A 735 14.00 -18.13 6.53
N SER A 736 14.81 -17.18 6.97
CA SER A 736 14.53 -16.14 7.96
C SER A 736 13.31 -15.26 7.68
N GLU A 737 12.74 -15.32 6.46
CA GLU A 737 11.55 -14.59 6.01
C GLU A 737 10.25 -15.40 6.05
N LYS A 738 10.28 -16.74 6.20
CA LYS A 738 9.05 -17.55 6.17
C LYS A 738 8.23 -17.50 7.47
N ILE A 739 8.91 -17.55 8.63
CA ILE A 739 8.30 -17.41 9.96
C ILE A 739 8.92 -16.18 10.61
N VAL A 740 8.13 -15.12 10.75
CA VAL A 740 8.58 -13.77 11.15
C VAL A 740 7.71 -13.13 12.21
N HIS A 741 6.53 -13.68 12.53
CA HIS A 741 5.60 -13.10 13.49
C HIS A 741 6.23 -12.86 14.88
N PHE A 742 7.15 -13.72 15.32
CA PHE A 742 7.89 -13.55 16.59
C PHE A 742 8.75 -12.27 16.64
N LYS A 743 9.06 -11.67 15.48
CA LYS A 743 9.76 -10.37 15.39
C LYS A 743 8.82 -9.18 15.50
N ARG A 744 7.50 -9.41 15.48
CA ARG A 744 6.43 -8.41 15.33
C ARG A 744 5.26 -8.63 16.30
N ILE A 745 5.50 -9.26 17.44
CA ILE A 745 4.47 -9.46 18.48
C ILE A 745 3.98 -8.09 18.94
N LYS A 746 2.66 -7.87 18.96
CA LYS A 746 2.06 -6.61 19.45
C LYS A 746 1.69 -6.76 20.93
N VAL A 747 2.06 -5.79 21.75
CA VAL A 747 1.78 -5.72 23.20
C VAL A 747 1.22 -4.35 23.59
N LYS A 748 0.22 -4.27 24.49
CA LYS A 748 -0.21 -2.97 25.01
C LYS A 748 0.91 -2.27 25.80
N ALA A 749 1.08 -0.96 25.60
CA ALA A 749 2.14 -0.11 26.14
C ALA A 749 2.19 -0.15 27.66
N SER A 750 1.04 -0.22 28.33
CA SER A 750 0.94 -0.36 29.79
C SER A 750 1.54 -1.66 30.33
N LYS A 751 1.66 -2.70 29.50
CA LYS A 751 2.19 -4.02 29.88
C LYS A 751 3.54 -4.34 29.23
N LYS A 752 4.03 -3.49 28.32
CA LYS A 752 5.29 -3.71 27.59
C LYS A 752 6.49 -3.88 28.52
N GLU A 753 6.67 -2.97 29.47
CA GLU A 753 7.83 -2.99 30.37
C GLU A 753 7.86 -4.25 31.24
N ALA A 754 6.72 -4.60 31.84
CA ALA A 754 6.57 -5.81 32.63
C ALA A 754 6.86 -7.07 31.79
N LEU A 755 6.32 -7.15 30.58
CA LEU A 755 6.59 -8.26 29.67
C LEU A 755 8.05 -8.35 29.25
N MET A 756 8.69 -7.22 28.89
CA MET A 756 10.10 -7.20 28.49
C MET A 756 11.01 -7.62 29.64
N LYS A 757 10.70 -7.23 30.87
CA LYS A 757 11.42 -7.68 32.06
C LYS A 757 11.33 -9.19 32.22
N THR A 758 10.12 -9.76 32.12
CA THR A 758 9.95 -11.21 32.23
C THR A 758 10.58 -11.96 31.05
N ILE A 759 10.56 -11.41 29.83
CA ILE A 759 11.31 -11.99 28.70
C ILE A 759 12.81 -12.04 29.02
N GLN A 760 13.36 -10.98 29.64
CA GLN A 760 14.77 -10.96 30.03
C GLN A 760 15.06 -12.00 31.14
N GLU A 761 14.18 -12.12 32.14
CA GLU A 761 14.25 -13.17 33.16
C GLU A 761 14.23 -14.57 32.54
N VAL A 762 13.35 -14.80 31.55
CA VAL A 762 13.29 -16.06 30.81
C VAL A 762 14.59 -16.32 30.04
N LYS A 763 15.21 -15.29 29.45
CA LYS A 763 16.50 -15.45 28.75
C LYS A 763 17.62 -15.85 29.70
N GLU A 764 17.74 -15.16 30.83
CA GLU A 764 18.77 -15.40 31.85
C GLU A 764 18.61 -16.74 32.56
N TYR A 765 17.41 -17.32 32.54
CA TYR A 765 17.15 -18.64 33.11
C TYR A 765 17.90 -19.78 32.39
N ALA A 766 18.92 -20.37 33.02
CA ALA A 766 19.64 -21.51 32.48
C ALA A 766 19.05 -22.86 32.99
N PRO A 767 18.68 -23.80 32.11
CA PRO A 767 18.27 -25.15 32.54
C PRO A 767 19.42 -25.95 33.15
N LEU A 768 19.09 -26.82 34.10
CA LEU A 768 19.98 -27.65 34.93
C LEU A 768 21.04 -28.49 34.18
N ASP A 769 20.85 -28.85 32.92
CA ASP A 769 21.76 -29.76 32.19
C ASP A 769 23.16 -29.17 31.98
N LYS A 770 23.32 -27.84 31.98
CA LYS A 770 24.64 -27.18 31.98
C LYS A 770 25.27 -27.08 33.38
N GLU A 771 24.49 -27.23 34.44
CA GLU A 771 24.93 -27.03 35.82
C GLU A 771 25.08 -28.33 36.62
N ARG A 772 24.75 -29.50 36.06
CA ARG A 772 25.06 -30.82 36.67
C ARG A 772 26.54 -30.96 37.04
N ILE A 773 27.45 -30.40 36.24
CA ILE A 773 28.89 -30.38 36.51
C ILE A 773 29.22 -29.54 37.76
N LYS A 774 28.51 -28.43 37.98
CA LYS A 774 28.70 -27.53 39.12
C LYS A 774 28.05 -28.05 40.41
N ILE A 775 26.93 -28.76 40.30
CA ILE A 775 26.29 -29.47 41.42
C ILE A 775 27.17 -30.64 41.89
N ALA A 776 27.76 -31.40 40.95
CA ALA A 776 28.73 -32.45 41.27
C ALA A 776 30.03 -31.92 41.91
N GLN A 777 30.35 -30.63 41.67
CA GLN A 777 31.49 -29.93 42.27
C GLN A 777 31.16 -29.20 43.58
N GLY A 778 29.90 -29.20 44.03
CA GLY A 778 29.48 -28.62 45.31
C GLY A 778 29.30 -27.10 45.34
N GLU A 779 29.24 -26.43 44.18
CA GLU A 779 29.06 -24.97 44.08
C GLU A 779 27.59 -24.52 44.20
N ILE A 780 26.64 -25.45 44.12
CA ILE A 780 25.19 -25.21 44.13
C ILE A 780 24.53 -26.18 45.14
N ASP A 781 23.63 -25.68 45.98
CA ASP A 781 22.92 -26.47 47.01
C ASP A 781 21.97 -27.51 46.37
N PRO A 782 22.10 -28.81 46.72
CA PRO A 782 21.24 -29.88 46.19
C PRO A 782 19.77 -29.81 46.61
N TYR A 783 19.37 -28.91 47.53
CA TYR A 783 17.96 -28.71 47.93
C TYR A 783 17.21 -27.60 47.16
N ASP A 784 17.86 -26.85 46.26
CA ASP A 784 17.20 -25.84 45.39
C ASP A 784 16.78 -26.42 44.02
N THR A 785 16.46 -27.73 43.98
CA THR A 785 16.10 -28.46 42.75
C THR A 785 14.81 -27.98 42.08
N ASP A 786 13.92 -27.31 42.81
CA ASP A 786 12.68 -26.75 42.24
C ASP A 786 12.92 -25.47 41.42
N LYS A 787 14.02 -24.74 41.63
CA LYS A 787 14.31 -23.52 40.85
C LYS A 787 14.76 -23.80 39.42
N HIS A 788 15.15 -25.03 39.08
CA HIS A 788 15.88 -25.32 37.84
C HIS A 788 15.21 -26.38 36.91
N LYS A 789 13.91 -26.68 37.12
CA LYS A 789 13.12 -27.55 36.21
C LYS A 789 13.14 -27.01 34.77
N GLN A 790 13.24 -27.91 33.78
CA GLN A 790 13.24 -27.54 32.35
C GLN A 790 12.00 -26.69 31.97
N ASP A 791 10.87 -26.89 32.64
CA ASP A 791 9.57 -26.26 32.32
C ASP A 791 9.15 -25.14 33.29
N ARG A 792 10.06 -24.25 33.68
CA ARG A 792 9.66 -23.08 34.47
C ARG A 792 8.80 -22.14 33.61
N THR A 793 7.52 -22.06 33.96
CA THR A 793 6.57 -21.13 33.35
C THR A 793 6.67 -19.76 34.02
N PHE A 794 6.86 -18.70 33.24
CA PHE A 794 6.89 -17.33 33.75
C PHE A 794 5.55 -16.65 33.46
N LYS A 795 4.99 -15.91 34.41
CA LYS A 795 3.66 -15.29 34.26
C LYS A 795 3.72 -13.77 34.31
N VAL A 796 2.99 -13.12 33.40
CA VAL A 796 2.76 -11.68 33.38
C VAL A 796 1.27 -11.44 33.15
N GLY A 797 0.52 -11.15 34.22
CA GLY A 797 -0.95 -11.11 34.12
C GLY A 797 -1.50 -12.46 33.63
N ASP A 798 -2.30 -12.43 32.56
CA ASP A 798 -2.91 -13.62 31.95
C ASP A 798 -2.04 -14.30 30.88
N ALA A 799 -0.78 -13.85 30.70
CA ALA A 799 0.16 -14.44 29.76
C ALA A 799 1.18 -15.34 30.47
N GLU A 800 1.42 -16.50 29.90
CA GLU A 800 2.44 -17.46 30.32
C GLU A 800 3.53 -17.56 29.25
N LEU A 801 4.78 -17.38 29.67
CA LEU A 801 5.98 -17.43 28.83
C LEU A 801 6.70 -18.75 29.09
N LEU A 802 6.87 -19.53 28.03
CA LEU A 802 7.47 -20.85 28.03
C LEU A 802 8.83 -20.80 27.34
N LYS A 803 9.86 -21.35 27.98
CA LYS A 803 11.20 -21.49 27.39
C LYS A 803 11.41 -22.92 26.92
N LEU A 804 11.27 -23.14 25.61
CA LEU A 804 11.43 -24.45 25.00
C LEU A 804 12.62 -24.42 24.04
N LYS A 805 13.59 -25.32 24.22
CA LYS A 805 14.80 -25.38 23.37
C LYS A 805 14.49 -25.91 21.97
N GLU A 806 13.38 -26.64 21.83
CA GLU A 806 12.87 -27.24 20.59
C GLU A 806 11.94 -26.29 19.83
N HIS A 807 11.52 -25.18 20.43
CA HIS A 807 10.67 -24.21 19.75
C HIS A 807 11.50 -23.21 18.93
N TYR A 808 11.03 -22.84 17.73
CA TYR A 808 11.78 -22.03 16.75
C TYR A 808 12.21 -20.65 17.27
N TYR A 809 11.48 -20.07 18.21
CA TYR A 809 11.83 -18.82 18.88
C TYR A 809 11.55 -18.91 20.38
N THR A 810 12.20 -18.05 21.17
CA THR A 810 12.06 -18.05 22.63
C THR A 810 11.78 -16.64 23.17
N PRO A 811 10.85 -16.51 24.13
CA PRO A 811 9.92 -17.54 24.64
C PRO A 811 8.70 -17.77 23.74
N LEU A 812 8.06 -18.93 23.85
CA LEU A 812 6.70 -19.14 23.35
C LEU A 812 5.72 -18.53 24.34
N ILE A 813 4.83 -17.65 23.87
CA ILE A 813 3.87 -16.95 24.72
C ILE A 813 2.47 -17.53 24.48
N LYS A 814 1.83 -18.01 25.54
CA LYS A 814 0.41 -18.40 25.55
C LYS A 814 -0.39 -17.46 26.45
N ALA A 815 -1.56 -17.01 26.01
CA ALA A 815 -2.33 -16.01 26.73
C ALA A 815 -3.85 -16.19 26.49
N LYS A 816 -4.49 -16.99 27.35
CA LYS A 816 -5.93 -17.29 27.27
C LYS A 816 -6.75 -16.01 27.50
N ASN A 817 -7.66 -15.69 26.59
CA ASN A 817 -8.54 -14.51 26.67
C ASN A 817 -7.81 -13.16 26.91
N CYS A 818 -6.56 -13.07 26.47
CA CYS A 818 -5.74 -11.89 26.69
C CYS A 818 -5.98 -10.83 25.62
N ASP A 819 -6.47 -9.67 26.03
CA ASP A 819 -6.79 -8.53 25.18
C ASP A 819 -5.61 -7.59 24.93
N TRP A 820 -4.43 -7.85 25.53
CA TRP A 820 -3.27 -6.96 25.53
C TRP A 820 -2.02 -7.52 24.82
N LEU A 821 -2.11 -8.70 24.20
CA LEU A 821 -1.11 -9.30 23.30
C LEU A 821 -1.74 -9.59 21.92
N LYS A 822 -0.98 -9.64 20.82
CA LYS A 822 -1.42 -10.21 19.52
C LYS A 822 -0.24 -10.96 18.88
N HIS A 823 -0.53 -11.87 17.94
CA HIS A 823 0.47 -12.75 17.30
C HIS A 823 1.16 -13.70 18.31
N VAL A 824 0.36 -14.21 19.26
CA VAL A 824 0.75 -15.19 20.29
C VAL A 824 -0.31 -16.29 20.34
N VAL A 825 -0.05 -17.38 21.05
CA VAL A 825 -1.03 -18.48 21.19
C VAL A 825 -2.15 -18.05 22.12
N LYS A 826 -3.39 -18.06 21.63
CA LYS A 826 -4.56 -17.51 22.34
C LYS A 826 -5.80 -18.36 22.24
N VAL A 827 -5.94 -19.08 21.14
CA VAL A 827 -7.13 -19.88 20.86
C VAL A 827 -7.14 -21.04 21.84
N GLU A 828 -8.30 -21.36 22.40
CA GLU A 828 -8.43 -22.40 23.43
C GLU A 828 -7.95 -23.78 22.92
N SER A 829 -8.28 -24.14 21.68
CA SER A 829 -7.80 -25.37 21.04
C SER A 829 -6.27 -25.41 20.89
N GLU A 830 -5.62 -24.29 20.55
CA GLU A 830 -4.17 -24.20 20.47
C GLU A 830 -3.51 -24.36 21.86
N ILE A 831 -4.13 -23.78 22.90
CA ILE A 831 -3.65 -23.88 24.29
C ILE A 831 -3.77 -25.32 24.79
N ASP A 832 -4.92 -25.96 24.59
CA ASP A 832 -5.15 -27.36 24.95
C ASP A 832 -4.14 -28.29 24.26
N PHE A 833 -3.87 -28.05 22.98
CA PHE A 833 -2.85 -28.79 22.23
C PHE A 833 -1.45 -28.60 22.83
N LEU A 834 -1.05 -27.36 23.13
CA LEU A 834 0.26 -27.10 23.73
C LEU A 834 0.39 -27.73 25.12
N GLU A 835 -0.66 -27.74 25.93
CA GLU A 835 -0.64 -28.36 27.25
C GLU A 835 -0.47 -29.87 27.19
N GLU A 836 -1.02 -30.54 26.17
CA GLU A 836 -0.75 -31.95 25.91
C GLU A 836 0.66 -32.17 25.36
N LEU A 837 1.11 -31.33 24.43
CA LEU A 837 2.47 -31.39 23.86
C LEU A 837 3.55 -31.29 24.94
N LEU A 838 3.38 -30.39 25.91
CA LEU A 838 4.33 -30.22 27.02
C LEU A 838 4.47 -31.47 27.90
N LYS A 839 3.46 -32.36 27.94
CA LYS A 839 3.51 -33.60 28.72
C LYS A 839 4.27 -34.73 28.03
N ILE A 840 4.48 -34.63 26.71
CA ILE A 840 5.04 -35.71 25.87
C ILE A 840 6.42 -35.35 25.28
N THR A 841 7.02 -34.25 25.75
CA THR A 841 8.33 -33.76 25.27
C THR A 841 9.45 -34.78 25.50
N GLU A 842 9.45 -35.46 26.65
CA GLU A 842 10.39 -36.54 26.96
C GLU A 842 10.22 -37.71 25.97
N THR A 843 8.98 -38.14 25.72
CA THR A 843 8.66 -39.20 24.74
C THR A 843 9.14 -38.84 23.33
N LEU A 844 8.99 -37.57 22.90
CA LEU A 844 9.50 -37.10 21.61
C LEU A 844 11.03 -37.14 21.54
N GLN A 845 11.69 -36.74 22.62
CA GLN A 845 13.15 -36.73 22.73
C GLN A 845 13.76 -38.15 22.68
N GLU A 846 13.05 -39.15 23.20
CA GLU A 846 13.46 -40.55 23.16
C GLU A 846 13.17 -41.20 21.79
N ASN A 847 12.14 -40.75 21.08
CA ASN A 847 11.66 -41.42 19.87
C ASN A 847 12.25 -40.90 18.55
N TYR A 848 12.81 -39.68 18.56
CA TYR A 848 13.36 -38.99 17.38
C TYR A 848 14.79 -38.50 17.65
N ASP A 849 15.67 -38.57 16.64
CA ASP A 849 17.06 -38.11 16.74
C ASP A 849 17.14 -36.59 16.94
N PHE A 850 16.16 -35.88 16.38
CA PHE A 850 15.97 -34.45 16.56
C PHE A 850 14.50 -34.11 16.37
N TRP A 851 14.00 -33.16 17.15
CA TRP A 851 12.72 -32.54 16.88
C TRP A 851 12.72 -31.04 17.20
N ALA A 852 11.91 -30.30 16.46
CA ALA A 852 11.62 -28.89 16.72
C ALA A 852 10.22 -28.54 16.25
N PHE A 853 9.66 -27.43 16.72
CA PHE A 853 8.37 -26.95 16.26
C PHE A 853 8.24 -25.42 16.29
N SER A 854 7.25 -24.88 15.59
CA SER A 854 6.92 -23.45 15.61
C SER A 854 5.43 -23.24 15.50
N LYS A 855 4.93 -22.16 16.13
CA LYS A 855 3.66 -21.55 15.72
C LYS A 855 3.79 -20.95 14.32
N ILE A 856 2.68 -20.90 13.59
CA ILE A 856 2.51 -20.12 12.37
C ILE A 856 1.42 -19.07 12.64
N ASP A 857 1.65 -17.86 12.15
CA ASP A 857 0.68 -16.76 12.18
C ASP A 857 0.18 -16.48 10.75
N GLU A 858 -1.12 -16.62 10.54
CA GLU A 858 -1.75 -16.48 9.21
C GLU A 858 -1.65 -15.07 8.61
N HIS A 859 -1.37 -14.03 9.42
CA HIS A 859 -1.31 -12.65 8.94
C HIS A 859 0.12 -12.19 8.64
N LEU A 860 1.11 -12.71 9.36
CA LEU A 860 2.49 -12.23 9.30
C LEU A 860 3.45 -13.22 8.64
N ASP A 861 3.20 -14.52 8.73
CA ASP A 861 4.10 -15.53 8.18
C ASP A 861 3.78 -15.85 6.72
N ASN A 862 4.82 -16.25 5.97
CA ASN A 862 4.70 -16.67 4.59
C ASN A 862 4.93 -18.19 4.46
N LEU A 863 4.18 -18.96 5.26
CA LEU A 863 4.21 -20.41 5.27
C LEU A 863 2.78 -20.95 5.27
N PHE A 864 2.36 -21.50 4.13
CA PHE A 864 1.01 -22.01 3.91
C PHE A 864 1.01 -23.25 3.02
N ILE A 865 -0.10 -23.98 3.05
CA ILE A 865 -0.46 -25.05 2.13
C ILE A 865 -1.45 -24.47 1.10
N PRO A 866 -1.14 -24.48 -0.20
CA PRO A 866 -2.06 -24.04 -1.22
C PRO A 866 -3.19 -25.07 -1.37
N TYR A 867 -4.40 -24.60 -1.60
CA TYR A 867 -5.54 -25.44 -1.97
C TYR A 867 -6.41 -24.71 -2.99
N ILE A 868 -7.37 -25.41 -3.59
CA ILE A 868 -8.29 -24.82 -4.54
C ILE A 868 -9.69 -24.80 -3.92
N ASP A 869 -10.34 -23.65 -3.99
CA ASP A 869 -11.77 -23.52 -3.69
C ASP A 869 -12.39 -22.48 -4.61
N ASN A 870 -13.61 -22.76 -5.09
CA ASN A 870 -14.29 -21.97 -6.11
C ASN A 870 -13.45 -21.74 -7.38
N ALA A 871 -12.72 -22.79 -7.82
CA ALA A 871 -11.76 -22.77 -8.92
C ALA A 871 -10.70 -21.64 -8.81
N ALA A 872 -10.31 -21.27 -7.59
CA ALA A 872 -9.26 -20.31 -7.31
C ALA A 872 -8.29 -20.82 -6.25
N GLU A 873 -7.00 -20.44 -6.35
CA GLU A 873 -5.98 -20.78 -5.35
C GLU A 873 -6.26 -20.05 -4.03
N ARG A 874 -6.23 -20.80 -2.93
CA ARG A 874 -6.34 -20.36 -1.56
C ARG A 874 -5.12 -20.78 -0.75
N ARG A 875 -4.93 -20.15 0.40
CA ARG A 875 -3.83 -20.41 1.31
C ARG A 875 -4.40 -20.90 2.63
N PHE A 876 -4.02 -22.11 3.00
CA PHE A 876 -4.31 -22.66 4.32
C PHE A 876 -3.07 -22.49 5.20
N PHE A 877 -3.22 -21.82 6.33
CA PHE A 877 -2.17 -21.64 7.34
C PHE A 877 -2.48 -22.56 8.52
N PRO A 878 -1.81 -23.73 8.64
CA PRO A 878 -1.91 -24.55 9.85
C PRO A 878 -1.34 -23.80 11.06
N ASP A 879 -1.83 -24.06 12.26
CA ASP A 879 -1.39 -23.31 13.46
C ASP A 879 0.04 -23.65 13.90
N PHE A 880 0.47 -24.90 13.69
CA PHE A 880 1.79 -25.39 14.08
C PHE A 880 2.48 -26.19 12.97
N ILE A 881 3.81 -26.10 12.94
CA ILE A 881 4.69 -26.94 12.14
C ILE A 881 5.70 -27.63 13.05
N PHE A 882 5.93 -28.91 12.81
CA PHE A 882 6.91 -29.75 13.47
C PHE A 882 7.93 -30.27 12.45
N TRP A 883 9.18 -30.34 12.87
CA TRP A 883 10.27 -31.00 12.16
C TRP A 883 10.76 -32.15 13.03
N LEU A 884 10.60 -33.38 12.56
CA LEU A 884 10.98 -34.59 13.29
C LEU A 884 12.01 -35.35 12.44
N GLN A 885 13.18 -35.64 12.99
CA GLN A 885 14.23 -36.39 12.31
C GLN A 885 14.30 -37.80 12.89
N LYS A 886 14.29 -38.81 12.01
CA LYS A 886 14.57 -40.20 12.39
C LYS A 886 15.38 -40.89 11.29
N GLY A 887 16.62 -41.24 11.59
CA GLY A 887 17.59 -41.75 10.64
C GLY A 887 17.74 -40.83 9.43
N GLY A 888 17.62 -41.40 8.23
CA GLY A 888 17.71 -40.68 6.95
C GLY A 888 16.41 -39.99 6.49
N THR A 889 15.42 -39.80 7.37
CA THR A 889 14.13 -39.19 7.02
C THR A 889 13.80 -38.02 7.95
N GLN A 890 13.43 -36.88 7.37
CA GLN A 890 12.81 -35.75 8.09
C GLN A 890 11.30 -35.70 7.80
N ILE A 891 10.48 -35.70 8.84
CA ILE A 891 9.03 -35.55 8.76
C ILE A 891 8.67 -34.10 9.10
N ILE A 892 8.04 -33.40 8.16
CA ILE A 892 7.41 -32.10 8.36
C ILE A 892 5.94 -32.34 8.70
N CYS A 893 5.56 -32.16 9.95
CA CYS A 893 4.19 -32.38 10.41
C CYS A 893 3.49 -31.05 10.70
N PHE A 894 2.46 -30.72 9.92
CA PHE A 894 1.56 -29.61 10.19
C PHE A 894 0.45 -30.06 11.14
N ILE A 895 0.20 -29.29 12.20
CA ILE A 895 -0.89 -29.56 13.16
C ILE A 895 -1.77 -28.32 13.28
N ASP A 896 -3.08 -28.51 13.13
CA ASP A 896 -4.09 -27.45 13.18
C ASP A 896 -5.19 -27.81 14.22
N PRO A 897 -5.05 -27.36 15.47
CA PRO A 897 -6.01 -27.58 16.54
C PRO A 897 -7.39 -26.94 16.28
N LYS A 898 -8.43 -27.76 16.22
CA LYS A 898 -9.82 -27.35 15.97
C LYS A 898 -10.64 -27.27 17.26
N GLY A 899 -11.43 -26.19 17.38
CA GLY A 899 -12.54 -26.12 18.33
C GLY A 899 -13.78 -26.88 17.82
N SER A 900 -14.80 -27.00 18.66
CA SER A 900 -15.98 -27.87 18.46
C SER A 900 -16.97 -27.47 17.35
N LYS A 901 -16.64 -26.51 16.48
CA LYS A 901 -17.55 -26.04 15.39
C LYS A 901 -16.78 -25.42 14.22
N ASN A 902 -16.18 -26.22 13.33
CA ASN A 902 -15.66 -25.68 12.07
C ASN A 902 -16.07 -26.55 10.88
N THR A 903 -16.87 -25.97 9.99
CA THR A 903 -17.42 -26.60 8.77
C THR A 903 -16.45 -26.62 7.58
N ASP A 904 -15.24 -26.06 7.71
CA ASP A 904 -14.30 -25.88 6.58
C ASP A 904 -13.06 -26.79 6.61
N TYR A 905 -12.97 -27.75 7.53
CA TYR A 905 -11.80 -28.63 7.61
C TYR A 905 -11.65 -29.53 6.39
N GLU A 906 -12.75 -29.85 5.69
CA GLU A 906 -12.75 -30.73 4.52
C GLU A 906 -11.88 -30.16 3.38
N HIS A 907 -11.96 -28.85 3.13
CA HIS A 907 -11.14 -28.18 2.11
C HIS A 907 -9.66 -28.15 2.49
N LYS A 908 -9.37 -28.01 3.79
CA LYS A 908 -8.02 -28.02 4.34
C LYS A 908 -7.42 -29.43 4.32
N ALA A 909 -8.25 -30.45 4.54
CA ALA A 909 -7.90 -31.86 4.44
C ALA A 909 -7.62 -32.26 2.98
N ASP A 910 -8.47 -31.87 2.04
CA ASP A 910 -8.26 -32.12 0.61
C ASP A 910 -6.95 -31.48 0.11
N ALA A 911 -6.54 -30.34 0.67
CA ALA A 911 -5.26 -29.70 0.36
C ALA A 911 -4.03 -30.59 0.61
N TYR A 912 -4.12 -31.50 1.59
CA TYR A 912 -3.04 -32.41 1.95
C TYR A 912 -2.79 -33.51 0.90
N GLN A 913 -3.76 -33.82 0.04
CA GLN A 913 -3.58 -34.77 -1.07
C GLN A 913 -2.42 -34.40 -1.99
N LEU A 914 -1.98 -33.13 -1.99
CA LEU A 914 -0.78 -32.69 -2.72
C LEU A 914 0.50 -33.43 -2.29
N PHE A 915 0.56 -33.86 -1.04
CA PHE A 915 1.73 -34.49 -0.40
C PHE A 915 1.56 -35.98 -0.10
N GLU A 916 0.33 -36.48 -0.13
CA GLU A 916 -0.01 -37.87 0.16
C GLU A 916 0.78 -38.84 -0.74
N ASP A 917 1.33 -39.90 -0.15
CA ASP A 917 2.16 -40.94 -0.78
C ASP A 917 3.43 -40.45 -1.53
N LYS A 918 3.88 -39.22 -1.28
CA LYS A 918 5.09 -38.66 -1.89
C LYS A 918 6.25 -38.57 -0.91
N VAL A 919 7.44 -38.84 -1.42
CA VAL A 919 8.72 -38.59 -0.73
C VAL A 919 9.45 -37.50 -1.49
N PHE A 920 9.87 -36.47 -0.77
CA PHE A 920 10.60 -35.33 -1.30
C PHE A 920 12.07 -35.40 -0.88
N ASN A 921 12.92 -34.57 -1.48
CA ASN A 921 14.32 -34.45 -1.10
C ASN A 921 14.73 -32.99 -0.87
N PRO A 922 15.71 -32.72 0.00
CA PRO A 922 16.39 -31.44 0.02
C PRO A 922 17.08 -31.15 -1.30
N LYS A 923 17.11 -29.88 -1.70
CA LYS A 923 17.87 -29.43 -2.87
C LYS A 923 19.36 -29.80 -2.85
N ASN A 924 19.96 -29.90 -1.66
CA ASN A 924 21.40 -30.09 -1.48
C ASN A 924 21.80 -31.47 -0.95
N ASP A 925 20.84 -32.37 -0.69
CA ASP A 925 21.13 -33.72 -0.19
C ASP A 925 20.06 -34.73 -0.66
N PRO A 926 20.28 -35.43 -1.77
CA PRO A 926 19.32 -36.39 -2.31
C PRO A 926 19.19 -37.67 -1.46
N ASN A 927 20.08 -37.92 -0.49
CA ASN A 927 20.01 -39.11 0.36
C ASN A 927 19.08 -38.92 1.57
N LEU A 928 18.80 -37.67 1.93
CA LEU A 928 17.82 -37.34 2.97
C LEU A 928 16.42 -37.33 2.38
N LYS A 929 15.50 -38.12 2.96
CA LYS A 929 14.10 -38.18 2.56
C LYS A 929 13.27 -37.20 3.38
N ILE A 930 12.32 -36.53 2.75
CA ILE A 930 11.36 -35.64 3.41
C ILE A 930 9.95 -36.17 3.20
N LYS A 931 9.20 -36.31 4.29
CA LYS A 931 7.76 -36.59 4.28
C LYS A 931 7.01 -35.41 4.84
N VAL A 932 5.83 -35.11 4.29
CA VAL A 932 4.94 -34.07 4.82
C VAL A 932 3.68 -34.73 5.34
N VAL A 933 3.25 -34.35 6.54
CA VAL A 933 2.04 -34.87 7.19
C VAL A 933 1.19 -33.70 7.64
N LEU A 934 -0.13 -33.76 7.46
CA LEU A 934 -1.09 -32.83 8.03
C LEU A 934 -1.99 -33.59 9.01
N LYS A 935 -2.17 -33.05 10.22
CA LYS A 935 -3.15 -33.53 11.20
C LYS A 935 -3.94 -32.38 11.79
N PHE A 936 -5.20 -32.65 12.07
CA PHE A 936 -6.06 -31.82 12.90
C PHE A 936 -6.09 -32.40 14.32
N TYR A 937 -6.32 -31.56 15.32
CA TYR A 937 -6.37 -31.98 16.72
C TYR A 937 -7.65 -31.48 17.38
N GLY A 938 -8.39 -32.36 18.08
CA GLY A 938 -9.63 -32.02 18.78
C GLY A 938 -10.62 -33.18 18.86
N ASP A 939 -11.87 -32.87 19.17
CA ASP A 939 -12.95 -33.87 19.25
C ASP A 939 -13.25 -34.49 17.89
N LYS A 940 -13.58 -35.79 17.88
CA LYS A 940 -13.78 -36.60 16.66
C LYS A 940 -15.25 -36.86 16.31
N ASP A 941 -16.18 -36.52 17.21
CA ASP A 941 -17.56 -37.00 17.18
C ASP A 941 -18.35 -36.52 15.94
N ASP A 942 -18.01 -35.33 15.41
CA ASP A 942 -18.67 -34.72 14.25
C ASP A 942 -17.83 -34.76 12.95
N VAL A 943 -16.77 -35.58 12.91
CA VAL A 943 -15.87 -35.68 11.74
C VAL A 943 -16.38 -36.74 10.76
N GLY A 944 -16.52 -36.36 9.48
CA GLY A 944 -16.92 -37.27 8.40
C GLY A 944 -15.93 -38.44 8.27
N GLU A 945 -16.44 -39.65 8.01
CA GLU A 945 -15.65 -40.89 8.04
C GLU A 945 -14.35 -40.83 7.23
N ARG A 946 -14.39 -40.17 6.06
CA ARG A 946 -13.24 -39.98 5.16
C ARG A 946 -12.07 -39.22 5.78
N TYR A 947 -12.32 -38.35 6.75
CA TYR A 947 -11.30 -37.45 7.31
C TYR A 947 -10.85 -37.85 8.73
N ARG A 948 -11.41 -38.93 9.30
CA ARG A 948 -11.09 -39.38 10.67
C ARG A 948 -9.62 -39.72 10.85
N ASP A 949 -8.97 -40.25 9.82
CA ASP A 949 -7.55 -40.62 9.86
C ASP A 949 -6.63 -39.39 9.92
N LEU A 950 -7.10 -38.21 9.53
CA LEU A 950 -6.38 -36.96 9.66
C LEU A 950 -6.53 -36.32 11.05
N TRP A 951 -7.30 -36.92 11.96
CA TRP A 951 -7.63 -36.33 13.25
C TRP A 951 -6.91 -37.04 14.42
N ILE A 952 -6.25 -36.24 15.25
CA ILE A 952 -5.69 -36.65 16.53
C ILE A 952 -6.72 -36.30 17.60
N GLU A 953 -7.16 -37.31 18.34
CA GLU A 953 -8.11 -37.13 19.44
C GLU A 953 -7.36 -36.54 20.65
N LYS A 954 -8.02 -35.65 21.39
CA LYS A 954 -7.48 -35.11 22.64
C LYS A 954 -7.10 -36.24 23.59
N GLY A 955 -5.90 -36.18 24.16
CA GLY A 955 -5.32 -37.23 25.01
C GLY A 955 -4.61 -38.36 24.25
N LYS A 956 -4.58 -38.35 22.91
CA LYS A 956 -3.90 -39.37 22.08
C LYS A 956 -2.70 -38.81 21.30
N LEU A 957 -2.20 -37.63 21.64
CA LEU A 957 -1.07 -37.01 20.95
C LEU A 957 0.22 -37.82 21.12
N GLU A 958 0.45 -38.40 22.30
CA GLU A 958 1.58 -39.29 22.56
C GLU A 958 1.59 -40.49 21.62
N TYR A 959 0.44 -41.19 21.52
CA TYR A 959 0.28 -42.33 20.65
C TYR A 959 0.53 -41.97 19.19
N PHE A 960 0.04 -40.83 18.73
CA PHE A 960 0.29 -40.35 17.36
C PHE A 960 1.79 -40.23 17.07
N PHE A 961 2.54 -39.52 17.92
CA PHE A 961 3.98 -39.34 17.69
C PHE A 961 4.81 -40.61 17.89
N LEU A 962 4.32 -41.59 18.68
CA LEU A 962 4.94 -42.91 18.81
C LEU A 962 4.74 -43.78 17.56
N VAL A 963 3.55 -43.71 16.94
CA VAL A 963 3.19 -44.50 15.76
C VAL A 963 3.64 -43.85 14.46
N LEU A 964 3.91 -42.54 14.46
CA LEU A 964 4.49 -41.81 13.34
C LEU A 964 5.96 -42.27 13.11
N LYS A 965 6.11 -43.49 12.59
CA LYS A 965 7.38 -44.12 12.22
C LYS A 965 7.23 -44.61 10.79
N ASP A 966 8.15 -44.13 9.97
CA ASP A 966 8.27 -44.36 8.53
C ASP A 966 7.15 -43.77 7.68
#